data_AF-A0A2G7GS15-F1
#
_entry.id   AF-A0A2G7GS15-F1
#
_cell.length_a   1.000
_cell.length_b   1.000
_cell.length_c   1.000
_cell.angle_alpha   90.00
_cell.angle_beta   90.00
_cell.angle_gamma   90.00
#
_symmetry.space_group_name_H-M   'P 1'
#
loop_
_entity.id
_entity.type
_entity.pdbx_description
1 polymer ?
#
loop_
_entity_poly.entity_id
_entity_poly.type
_entity_poly.pdbx_seq_one_letter_code
_entity_poly.pdbx_strand_id
1 'polypeptide(L)'
;MVQSASTDVVRVNARATDVFDVFNLKHYEGPNQYLETGAIVFDIALTEYEKPLSIEEYVAVIGDRYPQLRTEKYQSHAHLFARTVSEVGKLDMGLHLEHWSIQYHPEYARIAVQSLHGKTARAVVYFVWDWFEAITQNREIVYEEQIRILQNKFRQSVYGGPTVYALLRTADKKSIPTFYLWDEGLMQYGYGSKQVRGVATTFDCDSHLDSDFTTRKDDCKAFLGTLGFPVPGGDLVTSLKEATAAAADIGYPVAVKPVVGHKGIGVTADVQNSEELKSAYNRAVNAIPEDQPIRIIVEKSISGSDFRLLCVNGRFVAATERRPASVIGDGESTVAELIERENRKPARLDTPTSAMSKIQCDEAMELYLEEQGLSLDSILEQERTVSLRKVANLSAGGFSIDATRDVHHDNIILAQDIAQHFRLTCLGIDVITHSLSQSWKSGNFGIIEINAAPGIFMHLNPAVGESVDVPSHILETFFESGNHARIPIITFNRVSVGELQETIDHILLQHPNWTIGAVCQDGVFVNRSPKVLNKEYNNNIQNLLRNPRLDLLIAEYNEEVLEKEGIFYYGSNMVVLNDPTETEMILARDVFEDSTIVVKERDNISIRRRGLIEDYTLGAGEPFTRVYLKEIGTIL
;
A
#
# COMPACT_ATOMS: atom_id res chain seq x y z
N MET A 1 10.80 21.89 -58.96
CA MET A 1 9.86 20.88 -58.43
C MET A 1 10.38 20.48 -57.07
N VAL A 2 9.80 21.07 -56.03
CA VAL A 2 10.15 20.82 -54.63
C VAL A 2 9.45 19.52 -54.23
N GLN A 3 10.22 18.49 -53.91
CA GLN A 3 9.70 17.31 -53.22
C GLN A 3 9.39 17.74 -51.78
N SER A 4 8.11 17.85 -51.47
CA SER A 4 7.62 17.91 -50.09
C SER A 4 7.87 16.55 -49.45
N ALA A 5 8.89 16.47 -48.59
CA ALA A 5 9.03 15.35 -47.67
C ALA A 5 7.80 15.38 -46.74
N SER A 6 6.95 14.34 -46.85
CA SER A 6 5.82 14.13 -45.95
C SER A 6 6.39 13.83 -44.56
N THR A 7 6.23 14.75 -43.63
CA THR A 7 6.38 14.53 -42.18
C THR A 7 5.09 13.89 -41.67
N ASP A 8 4.79 12.68 -42.14
CA ASP A 8 3.68 11.91 -41.56
C ASP A 8 4.18 11.29 -40.26
N VAL A 9 3.63 11.74 -39.14
CA VAL A 9 3.68 11.00 -37.87
C VAL A 9 3.19 9.58 -38.16
N VAL A 10 4.08 8.59 -38.03
CA VAL A 10 3.72 7.20 -38.27
C VAL A 10 2.67 6.82 -37.22
N ARG A 11 1.44 6.60 -37.67
CA ARG A 11 0.30 6.20 -36.82
C ARG A 11 0.56 4.80 -36.29
N VAL A 12 0.74 4.68 -34.98
CA VAL A 12 1.27 3.45 -34.37
C VAL A 12 0.13 2.55 -33.90
N ASN A 13 -0.94 3.12 -33.33
CA ASN A 13 -1.98 2.35 -32.64
C ASN A 13 -3.42 2.67 -33.07
N ALA A 14 -3.68 3.84 -33.67
CA ALA A 14 -5.03 4.29 -34.02
C ALA A 14 -5.71 3.49 -35.14
N ARG A 15 -7.01 3.23 -34.99
CA ARG A 15 -7.88 2.72 -36.07
C ARG A 15 -8.20 3.85 -37.06
N ALA A 16 -8.66 3.48 -38.25
CA ALA A 16 -9.08 4.45 -39.27
C ALA A 16 -10.29 5.32 -38.87
N THR A 17 -10.99 4.95 -37.79
CA THR A 17 -12.13 5.66 -37.21
C THR A 17 -11.77 6.51 -36.00
N ASP A 18 -10.53 6.44 -35.53
CA ASP A 18 -10.12 7.09 -34.28
C ASP A 18 -9.67 8.52 -34.58
N VAL A 19 -10.06 9.47 -33.73
CA VAL A 19 -9.67 10.89 -33.80
C VAL A 19 -8.31 11.13 -33.15
N PHE A 20 -7.99 10.37 -32.11
CA PHE A 20 -6.74 10.47 -31.37
C PHE A 20 -5.87 9.23 -31.63
N ASP A 21 -4.55 9.42 -31.69
CA ASP A 21 -3.58 8.32 -31.60
C ASP A 21 -2.80 8.47 -30.30
N VAL A 22 -2.69 7.36 -29.55
CA VAL A 22 -1.89 7.29 -28.33
C VAL A 22 -0.74 6.33 -28.54
N PHE A 23 0.50 6.80 -28.38
CA PHE A 23 1.70 6.03 -28.69
C PHE A 23 2.83 6.35 -27.69
N ASN A 24 3.97 5.65 -27.85
CA ASN A 24 5.14 5.77 -26.96
C ASN A 24 4.84 5.57 -25.46
N LEU A 25 3.87 4.72 -25.11
CA LEU A 25 3.51 4.46 -23.72
C LEU A 25 4.67 3.80 -22.97
N LYS A 26 5.03 4.40 -21.84
CA LYS A 26 6.15 3.98 -21.03
C LYS A 26 5.92 4.25 -19.56
N HIS A 27 6.27 3.28 -18.72
CA HIS A 27 6.17 3.42 -17.27
C HIS A 27 7.55 3.63 -16.67
N TYR A 28 7.69 4.66 -15.84
CA TYR A 28 8.85 4.93 -15.00
C TYR A 28 8.52 4.55 -13.56
N GLU A 29 9.42 3.85 -12.88
CA GLU A 29 9.20 3.42 -11.50
C GLU A 29 9.43 4.54 -10.47
N GLY A 30 10.32 5.49 -10.81
CA GLY A 30 10.69 6.61 -9.96
C GLY A 30 10.69 7.95 -10.71
N PRO A 31 11.38 8.96 -10.16
CA PRO A 31 11.54 10.27 -10.78
C PRO A 31 12.03 10.17 -12.22
N ASN A 32 11.53 11.05 -13.08
CA ASN A 32 11.82 11.06 -14.50
C ASN A 32 11.81 12.50 -15.03
N GLN A 33 12.07 12.66 -16.32
CA GLN A 33 12.14 13.96 -16.98
C GLN A 33 10.87 14.81 -16.78
N TYR A 34 9.71 14.16 -16.60
CA TYR A 34 8.41 14.81 -16.60
C TYR A 34 7.86 15.01 -15.18
N LEU A 35 8.09 14.04 -14.29
CA LEU A 35 7.58 14.06 -12.91
C LEU A 35 8.64 13.58 -11.90
N GLU A 36 8.58 14.12 -10.69
CA GLU A 36 9.42 13.74 -9.54
C GLU A 36 9.02 12.40 -8.89
N THR A 37 8.15 11.62 -9.55
CA THR A 37 7.54 10.39 -9.04
C THR A 37 7.35 9.38 -10.18
N GLY A 38 7.08 8.12 -9.84
CA GLY A 38 6.75 7.08 -10.81
C GLY A 38 5.53 7.47 -11.64
N ALA A 39 5.59 7.24 -12.96
CA ALA A 39 4.62 7.79 -13.89
C ALA A 39 4.45 6.93 -15.15
N ILE A 40 3.23 6.94 -15.70
CA ILE A 40 2.98 6.55 -17.08
C ILE A 40 3.14 7.79 -17.96
N VAL A 41 3.99 7.67 -18.98
CA VAL A 41 4.28 8.71 -19.96
C VAL A 41 3.87 8.20 -21.33
N PHE A 42 3.19 9.04 -22.11
CA PHE A 42 2.69 8.69 -23.43
C PHE A 42 2.49 9.94 -24.27
N ASP A 43 2.48 9.76 -25.59
CA ASP A 43 2.23 10.82 -26.56
C ASP A 43 0.80 10.70 -27.09
N ILE A 44 0.14 11.83 -27.29
CA ILE A 44 -1.17 11.94 -27.92
C ILE A 44 -1.14 12.90 -29.11
N ALA A 45 -1.70 12.49 -30.24
CA ALA A 45 -1.84 13.30 -31.44
C ALA A 45 -3.24 13.18 -32.04
N LEU A 46 -3.62 14.13 -32.91
CA LEU A 46 -4.82 14.00 -33.74
C LEU A 46 -4.47 13.17 -34.99
N THR A 47 -5.35 12.25 -35.38
CA THR A 47 -5.12 11.35 -36.52
C THR A 47 -5.42 11.98 -37.88
N GLU A 48 -6.19 13.07 -37.90
CA GLU A 48 -6.79 13.70 -39.09
C GLU A 48 -7.82 12.85 -39.87
N TYR A 49 -8.11 11.60 -39.43
CA TYR A 49 -9.13 10.77 -40.07
C TYR A 49 -10.54 11.32 -39.87
N GLU A 50 -10.81 11.78 -38.66
CA GLU A 50 -12.03 12.45 -38.26
C GLU A 50 -11.70 13.72 -37.48
N LYS A 51 -12.70 14.61 -37.34
CA LYS A 51 -12.53 15.84 -36.55
C LYS A 51 -12.96 15.58 -35.10
N PRO A 52 -12.19 16.03 -34.10
CA PRO A 52 -12.64 15.97 -32.72
C PRO A 52 -13.88 16.85 -32.52
N LEU A 53 -14.73 16.46 -31.58
CA LEU A 53 -15.73 17.36 -30.99
C LEU A 53 -15.06 18.54 -30.29
N SER A 54 -15.84 19.57 -29.95
CA SER A 54 -15.36 20.65 -29.10
C SER A 54 -14.98 20.13 -27.70
N ILE A 55 -14.06 20.82 -27.03
CA ILE A 55 -13.65 20.47 -25.66
C ILE A 55 -14.86 20.48 -24.73
N GLU A 56 -15.77 21.43 -24.92
CA GLU A 56 -17.00 21.59 -24.14
C GLU A 56 -17.92 20.38 -24.26
N GLU A 57 -18.02 19.76 -25.44
CA GLU A 57 -18.81 18.54 -25.65
C GLU A 57 -18.21 17.34 -24.92
N TYR A 58 -16.88 17.17 -24.95
CA TYR A 58 -16.23 16.13 -24.14
C TYR A 58 -16.42 16.38 -22.63
N VAL A 59 -16.22 17.62 -22.18
CA VAL A 59 -16.39 18.02 -20.77
C VAL A 59 -17.82 17.80 -20.29
N ALA A 60 -18.82 17.99 -21.16
CA ALA A 60 -20.21 17.73 -20.81
C ALA A 60 -20.42 16.27 -20.39
N VAL A 61 -19.95 15.32 -21.21
CA VAL A 61 -20.09 13.87 -20.97
C VAL A 61 -19.18 13.40 -19.83
N ILE A 62 -17.89 13.74 -19.88
CA ILE A 62 -16.92 13.31 -18.85
C ILE A 62 -17.30 13.91 -17.49
N GLY A 63 -17.77 15.15 -17.49
CA GLY A 63 -18.17 15.88 -16.30
C GLY A 63 -19.45 15.38 -15.64
N ASP A 64 -20.26 14.55 -16.31
CA ASP A 64 -21.36 13.83 -15.64
C ASP A 64 -20.84 12.85 -14.59
N ARG A 65 -19.67 12.24 -14.84
CA ARG A 65 -19.00 11.33 -13.90
C ARG A 65 -18.02 12.04 -12.98
N TYR A 66 -17.27 13.00 -13.51
CA TYR A 66 -16.26 13.77 -12.78
C TYR A 66 -16.62 15.26 -12.75
N PRO A 67 -17.57 15.69 -11.88
CA PRO A 67 -18.06 17.06 -11.86
C PRO A 67 -16.98 18.13 -11.70
N GLN A 68 -15.89 17.82 -11.00
CA GLN A 68 -14.73 18.71 -10.84
C GLN A 68 -14.16 19.16 -12.19
N LEU A 69 -14.16 18.27 -13.20
CA LEU A 69 -13.64 18.56 -14.54
C LEU A 69 -14.49 19.60 -15.29
N ARG A 70 -15.73 19.88 -14.88
CA ARG A 70 -16.55 20.96 -15.47
C ARG A 70 -16.10 22.35 -15.05
N THR A 71 -15.40 22.44 -13.93
CA THR A 71 -14.99 23.72 -13.33
C THR A 71 -13.61 24.19 -13.81
N GLU A 72 -12.85 23.29 -14.42
CA GLU A 72 -11.52 23.54 -14.96
C GLU A 72 -11.59 24.12 -16.38
N LYS A 73 -10.52 24.79 -16.82
CA LYS A 73 -10.37 25.28 -18.19
C LYS A 73 -9.27 24.52 -18.90
N TYR A 74 -9.56 24.00 -20.09
CA TYR A 74 -8.62 23.22 -20.88
C TYR A 74 -8.12 24.02 -22.07
N GLN A 75 -6.81 23.98 -22.27
CA GLN A 75 -6.13 24.69 -23.37
C GLN A 75 -6.14 23.89 -24.68
N SER A 76 -6.34 22.58 -24.59
CA SER A 76 -6.35 21.66 -25.74
C SER A 76 -7.06 20.35 -25.38
N HIS A 77 -7.40 19.54 -26.38
CA HIS A 77 -7.89 18.16 -26.16
C HIS A 77 -6.89 17.31 -25.37
N ALA A 78 -5.58 17.49 -25.61
CA ALA A 78 -4.55 16.78 -24.87
C ALA A 78 -4.53 17.17 -23.37
N HIS A 79 -4.81 18.43 -23.03
CA HIS A 79 -4.94 18.85 -21.64
C HIS A 79 -6.15 18.15 -20.98
N LEU A 80 -7.32 18.18 -21.62
CA LEU A 80 -8.49 17.46 -21.11
C LEU A 80 -8.20 15.96 -20.96
N PHE A 81 -7.56 15.34 -21.96
CA PHE A 81 -7.18 13.94 -21.93
C PHE A 81 -6.27 13.61 -20.75
N ALA A 82 -5.21 14.41 -20.52
CA ALA A 82 -4.30 14.24 -19.39
C ALA A 82 -5.05 14.31 -18.04
N ARG A 83 -5.95 15.29 -17.89
CA ARG A 83 -6.78 15.42 -16.68
C ARG A 83 -7.73 14.24 -16.52
N THR A 84 -8.36 13.76 -17.58
CA THR A 84 -9.22 12.57 -17.52
C THR A 84 -8.42 11.31 -17.15
N VAL A 85 -7.23 11.10 -17.73
CA VAL A 85 -6.33 9.98 -17.33
C VAL A 85 -5.92 10.08 -15.87
N SER A 86 -5.61 11.29 -15.37
CA SER A 86 -5.28 11.52 -13.96
C SER A 86 -6.46 11.17 -13.04
N GLU A 87 -7.68 11.61 -13.34
CA GLU A 87 -8.85 11.31 -12.50
C GLU A 87 -9.27 9.84 -12.59
N VAL A 88 -9.35 9.26 -13.79
CA VAL A 88 -9.66 7.84 -13.97
C VAL A 88 -8.55 6.95 -13.40
N GLY A 89 -7.31 7.42 -13.37
CA GLY A 89 -6.16 6.77 -12.75
C GLY A 89 -6.30 6.60 -11.23
N LYS A 90 -7.20 7.35 -10.59
CA LYS A 90 -7.59 7.15 -9.18
C LYS A 90 -8.58 5.98 -9.00
N LEU A 91 -9.07 5.42 -10.11
CA LEU A 91 -9.89 4.21 -10.24
C LEU A 91 -11.24 4.25 -9.52
N ASP A 92 -11.72 5.43 -9.12
CA ASP A 92 -12.83 5.59 -8.17
C ASP A 92 -12.56 4.84 -6.84
N MET A 93 -11.28 4.68 -6.49
CA MET A 93 -10.80 3.97 -5.31
C MET A 93 -10.18 4.93 -4.29
N GLY A 94 -10.39 6.25 -4.42
CA GLY A 94 -9.80 7.25 -3.53
C GLY A 94 -8.27 7.19 -3.49
N LEU A 95 -7.63 6.83 -4.61
CA LEU A 95 -6.17 6.82 -4.67
C LEU A 95 -5.64 8.26 -4.69
N HIS A 96 -4.45 8.48 -4.12
CA HIS A 96 -3.82 9.79 -3.94
C HIS A 96 -2.74 9.95 -5.00
N LEU A 97 -3.16 9.98 -6.26
CA LEU A 97 -2.30 10.16 -7.43
C LEU A 97 -2.66 11.49 -8.06
N GLU A 98 -1.90 12.52 -7.74
CA GLU A 98 -2.27 13.92 -8.03
C GLU A 98 -1.34 14.58 -9.05
N HIS A 99 -0.17 14.00 -9.30
CA HIS A 99 0.86 14.63 -10.13
C HIS A 99 0.65 14.26 -11.60
N TRP A 100 0.67 15.26 -12.48
CA TRP A 100 0.65 15.07 -13.92
C TRP A 100 1.27 16.30 -14.60
N SER A 101 1.74 16.13 -15.84
CA SER A 101 2.32 17.21 -16.63
C SER A 101 2.04 17.01 -18.12
N ILE A 102 2.07 18.11 -18.88
CA ILE A 102 1.96 18.10 -20.34
C ILE A 102 3.07 18.92 -20.97
N GLN A 103 3.70 18.39 -22.02
CA GLN A 103 4.65 19.10 -22.87
C GLN A 103 4.10 19.11 -24.30
N TYR A 104 4.06 20.30 -24.91
CA TYR A 104 3.51 20.48 -26.25
C TYR A 104 4.62 20.42 -27.29
N HIS A 105 4.49 19.51 -28.24
CA HIS A 105 5.32 19.44 -29.45
C HIS A 105 4.47 19.85 -30.67
N PRO A 106 5.10 20.16 -31.83
CA PRO A 106 4.37 20.61 -33.01
C PRO A 106 3.31 19.62 -33.52
N GLU A 107 3.55 18.32 -33.40
CA GLU A 107 2.71 17.26 -33.98
C GLU A 107 1.97 16.41 -32.93
N TYR A 108 2.36 16.49 -31.66
CA TYR A 108 1.79 15.71 -30.56
C TYR A 108 1.96 16.44 -29.22
N ALA A 109 1.25 16.00 -28.20
CA ALA A 109 1.51 16.39 -26.82
C ALA A 109 2.01 15.18 -26.03
N ARG A 110 3.07 15.37 -25.25
CA ARG A 110 3.58 14.36 -24.32
C ARG A 110 2.95 14.57 -22.95
N ILE A 111 2.34 13.52 -22.42
CA ILE A 111 1.63 13.53 -21.14
C ILE A 111 2.35 12.58 -20.18
N ALA A 112 2.55 13.02 -18.94
CA ALA A 112 2.97 12.19 -17.84
C ALA A 112 1.92 12.22 -16.73
N VAL A 113 1.53 11.07 -16.20
CA VAL A 113 0.58 10.94 -15.09
C VAL A 113 1.16 10.01 -14.05
N GLN A 114 1.15 10.44 -12.78
CA GLN A 114 1.63 9.66 -11.66
C GLN A 114 0.95 8.28 -11.60
N SER A 115 1.74 7.24 -11.37
CA SER A 115 1.25 5.87 -11.32
C SER A 115 2.08 4.97 -10.42
N LEU A 116 1.41 4.06 -9.72
CA LEU A 116 2.06 3.04 -8.88
C LEU A 116 2.32 1.72 -9.63
N HIS A 117 1.44 1.36 -10.57
CA HIS A 117 1.48 0.06 -11.23
C HIS A 117 1.29 0.21 -12.74
N GLY A 118 2.36 -0.01 -13.50
CA GLY A 118 2.39 0.21 -14.95
C GLY A 118 1.33 -0.55 -15.74
N LYS A 119 1.01 -1.81 -15.37
CA LYS A 119 -0.06 -2.57 -16.06
C LYS A 119 -1.45 -1.96 -15.84
N THR A 120 -1.72 -1.41 -14.65
CA THR A 120 -2.98 -0.70 -14.37
C THR A 120 -3.00 0.64 -15.08
N ALA A 121 -1.93 1.43 -14.98
CA ALA A 121 -1.83 2.75 -15.59
C ALA A 121 -1.98 2.69 -17.13
N ARG A 122 -1.33 1.71 -17.78
CA ARG A 122 -1.48 1.49 -19.21
C ARG A 122 -2.94 1.15 -19.60
N ALA A 123 -3.61 0.33 -18.80
CA ALA A 123 -5.01 -0.01 -19.04
C ALA A 123 -5.94 1.19 -18.86
N VAL A 124 -5.65 2.08 -17.90
CA VAL A 124 -6.35 3.36 -17.72
C VAL A 124 -6.21 4.24 -18.95
N VAL A 125 -4.99 4.41 -19.48
CA VAL A 125 -4.75 5.24 -20.69
C VAL A 125 -5.56 4.72 -21.88
N TYR A 126 -5.55 3.41 -22.13
CA TYR A 126 -6.35 2.83 -23.22
C TYR A 126 -7.86 2.98 -22.98
N PHE A 127 -8.33 2.81 -21.75
CA PHE A 127 -9.73 2.99 -21.44
C PHE A 127 -10.19 4.44 -21.66
N VAL A 128 -9.41 5.43 -21.23
CA VAL A 128 -9.72 6.85 -21.49
C VAL A 128 -9.68 7.15 -22.97
N TRP A 129 -8.74 6.57 -23.72
CA TRP A 129 -8.72 6.68 -25.17
C TRP A 129 -10.00 6.14 -25.82
N ASP A 130 -10.38 4.89 -25.52
CA ASP A 130 -11.63 4.30 -26.02
C ASP A 130 -12.85 5.13 -25.62
N TRP A 131 -12.83 5.76 -24.43
CA TRP A 131 -13.93 6.62 -23.97
C TRP A 131 -14.02 7.92 -24.79
N PHE A 132 -12.90 8.58 -25.10
CA PHE A 132 -12.89 9.75 -25.99
C PHE A 132 -13.38 9.40 -27.40
N GLU A 133 -12.96 8.25 -27.95
CA GLU A 133 -13.44 7.81 -29.26
C GLU A 133 -14.93 7.47 -29.23
N ALA A 134 -15.41 6.84 -28.16
CA ALA A 134 -16.84 6.57 -27.98
C ALA A 134 -17.66 7.87 -27.93
N ILE A 135 -17.18 8.90 -27.23
CA ILE A 135 -17.83 10.23 -27.19
C ILE A 135 -17.91 10.84 -28.59
N THR A 136 -16.79 10.82 -29.34
CA THR A 136 -16.75 11.33 -30.72
C THR A 136 -17.77 10.63 -31.61
N GLN A 137 -17.82 9.30 -31.51
CA GLN A 137 -18.65 8.44 -32.36
C GLN A 137 -20.10 8.34 -31.84
N ASN A 138 -20.45 9.08 -30.79
CA ASN A 138 -21.73 9.02 -30.09
C ASN A 138 -22.16 7.57 -29.73
N ARG A 139 -21.19 6.80 -29.21
CA ARG A 139 -21.37 5.43 -28.72
C ARG A 139 -21.36 5.42 -27.20
N GLU A 140 -22.21 4.58 -26.62
CA GLU A 140 -22.15 4.32 -25.18
C GLU A 140 -21.05 3.32 -24.86
N ILE A 141 -20.32 3.59 -23.77
CA ILE A 141 -19.40 2.63 -23.17
C ILE A 141 -20.00 2.13 -21.86
N VAL A 142 -19.85 0.83 -21.57
CA VAL A 142 -20.26 0.24 -20.29
C VAL A 142 -19.23 0.61 -19.21
N TYR A 143 -19.22 1.88 -18.82
CA TYR A 143 -18.22 2.49 -17.96
C TYR A 143 -18.02 1.71 -16.65
N GLU A 144 -19.12 1.36 -15.99
CA GLU A 144 -19.12 0.64 -14.71
C GLU A 144 -18.47 -0.75 -14.79
N GLU A 145 -18.56 -1.42 -15.94
CA GLU A 145 -17.87 -2.70 -16.15
C GLU A 145 -16.37 -2.48 -16.35
N GLN A 146 -16.00 -1.50 -17.16
CA GLN A 146 -14.60 -1.18 -17.44
C GLN A 146 -13.86 -0.71 -16.19
N ILE A 147 -14.45 0.19 -15.40
CA ILE A 147 -13.84 0.66 -14.16
C ILE A 147 -13.64 -0.51 -13.17
N ARG A 148 -14.60 -1.44 -13.06
CA ARG A 148 -14.46 -2.65 -12.23
C ARG A 148 -13.30 -3.54 -12.69
N ILE A 149 -13.07 -3.68 -13.99
CA ILE A 149 -11.92 -4.42 -14.53
C ILE A 149 -10.60 -3.74 -14.11
N LEU A 150 -10.52 -2.41 -14.20
CA LEU A 150 -9.34 -1.65 -13.78
C LEU A 150 -9.11 -1.73 -12.26
N GLN A 151 -10.16 -1.63 -11.46
CA GLN A 151 -10.13 -1.80 -10.00
C GLN A 151 -9.66 -3.21 -9.61
N ASN A 152 -10.18 -4.26 -10.26
CA ASN A 152 -9.74 -5.64 -10.06
C ASN A 152 -8.24 -5.80 -10.37
N LYS A 153 -7.78 -5.22 -11.48
CA LYS A 153 -6.37 -5.26 -11.88
C LYS A 153 -5.46 -4.57 -10.84
N PHE A 154 -5.89 -3.45 -10.26
CA PHE A 154 -5.15 -2.80 -9.18
C PHE A 154 -5.17 -3.62 -7.89
N ARG A 155 -6.32 -4.19 -7.50
CA ARG A 155 -6.44 -5.05 -6.30
C ARG A 155 -5.54 -6.27 -6.35
N GLN A 156 -5.33 -6.84 -7.54
CA GLN A 156 -4.42 -7.96 -7.76
C GLN A 156 -2.94 -7.55 -7.82
N SER A 157 -2.65 -6.24 -7.85
CA SER A 157 -1.29 -5.74 -7.77
C SER A 157 -0.79 -5.75 -6.32
N VAL A 158 0.53 -5.63 -6.18
CA VAL A 158 1.22 -5.59 -4.88
C VAL A 158 0.83 -4.37 -4.03
N TYR A 159 0.27 -3.33 -4.65
CA TYR A 159 -0.19 -2.10 -4.00
C TYR A 159 -1.71 -2.11 -3.69
N GLY A 160 -2.42 -3.18 -4.06
CA GLY A 160 -3.87 -3.28 -3.93
C GLY A 160 -4.37 -3.59 -2.52
N GLY A 161 -3.49 -3.97 -1.59
CA GLY A 161 -3.85 -4.27 -0.20
C GLY A 161 -4.11 -2.99 0.61
N PRO A 162 -5.22 -2.88 1.38
CA PRO A 162 -5.54 -1.68 2.16
C PRO A 162 -4.41 -1.24 3.10
N THR A 163 -3.82 -2.19 3.84
CA THR A 163 -2.71 -1.95 4.77
C THR A 163 -1.44 -1.49 4.06
N VAL A 164 -1.07 -2.16 2.96
CA VAL A 164 0.13 -1.83 2.18
C VAL A 164 -0.01 -0.43 1.58
N TYR A 165 -1.15 -0.14 0.97
CA TYR A 165 -1.42 1.16 0.39
C TYR A 165 -1.43 2.28 1.43
N ALA A 166 -2.00 2.04 2.62
CA ALA A 166 -1.98 3.00 3.71
C ALA A 166 -0.54 3.34 4.16
N LEU A 167 0.31 2.32 4.32
CA LEU A 167 1.73 2.52 4.67
C LEU A 167 2.49 3.23 3.55
N LEU A 168 2.29 2.85 2.28
CA LEU A 168 2.93 3.48 1.13
C LEU A 168 2.56 4.97 1.05
N ARG A 169 1.28 5.31 1.20
CA ARG A 169 0.81 6.70 1.21
C ARG A 169 1.43 7.51 2.35
N THR A 170 1.51 6.93 3.54
CA THR A 170 2.10 7.63 4.68
C THR A 170 3.62 7.78 4.53
N ALA A 171 4.29 6.79 3.95
CA ALA A 171 5.71 6.87 3.63
C ALA A 171 6.00 8.00 2.63
N ASP A 172 5.22 8.11 1.56
CA ASP A 172 5.29 9.20 0.57
C ASP A 172 5.14 10.58 1.24
N LYS A 173 4.10 10.76 2.07
CA LYS A 173 3.88 12.00 2.85
C LYS A 173 5.03 12.36 3.80
N LYS A 174 5.75 11.37 4.31
CA LYS A 174 6.89 11.53 5.21
C LYS A 174 8.24 11.55 4.48
N SER A 175 8.22 11.53 3.14
CA SER A 175 9.42 11.45 2.28
C SER A 175 10.32 10.26 2.61
N ILE A 176 9.72 9.14 3.04
CA ILE A 176 10.39 7.86 3.25
C ILE A 176 10.39 7.13 1.90
N PRO A 177 11.55 6.82 1.31
CA PRO A 177 11.59 6.15 0.03
C PRO A 177 11.05 4.72 0.16
N THR A 178 10.31 4.27 -0.85
CA THR A 178 9.74 2.92 -0.88
C THR A 178 9.82 2.32 -2.26
N PHE A 179 10.00 1.00 -2.32
CA PHE A 179 9.87 0.23 -3.56
C PHE A 179 9.57 -1.23 -3.23
N TYR A 180 9.02 -1.96 -4.20
CA TYR A 180 8.68 -3.37 -4.03
C TYR A 180 9.84 -4.29 -4.44
N LEU A 181 10.09 -5.32 -3.65
CA LEU A 181 11.07 -6.37 -3.92
C LEU A 181 10.36 -7.59 -4.49
N TRP A 182 10.29 -7.68 -5.82
CA TRP A 182 9.55 -8.73 -6.54
C TRP A 182 9.98 -10.15 -6.18
N ASP A 183 11.29 -10.39 -6.04
CA ASP A 183 11.81 -11.73 -5.70
C ASP A 183 11.51 -12.15 -4.26
N GLU A 184 11.33 -11.18 -3.36
CA GLU A 184 11.06 -11.44 -1.93
C GLU A 184 9.57 -11.37 -1.60
N GLY A 185 8.76 -10.75 -2.46
CA GLY A 185 7.32 -10.59 -2.25
C GLY A 185 6.96 -9.52 -1.21
N LEU A 186 7.85 -8.55 -0.95
CA LEU A 186 7.70 -7.58 0.15
C LEU A 186 8.03 -6.14 -0.23
N MET A 187 7.57 -5.18 0.58
CA MET A 187 7.91 -3.76 0.46
C MET A 187 9.21 -3.46 1.20
N GLN A 188 10.07 -2.65 0.60
CA GLN A 188 11.19 -2.01 1.29
C GLN A 188 10.84 -0.55 1.59
N TYR A 189 11.12 -0.13 2.81
CA TYR A 189 11.05 1.25 3.30
C TYR A 189 12.48 1.70 3.64
N GLY A 190 12.92 2.85 3.15
CA GLY A 190 14.29 3.30 3.34
C GLY A 190 15.30 2.63 2.40
N TYR A 191 16.54 3.09 2.47
CA TYR A 191 17.65 2.66 1.61
C TYR A 191 18.83 2.07 2.38
N GLY A 192 19.48 1.07 1.78
CA GLY A 192 20.76 0.55 2.23
C GLY A 192 20.75 0.06 3.68
N SER A 193 21.69 0.57 4.48
CA SER A 193 21.81 0.27 5.91
C SER A 193 20.73 0.91 6.79
N LYS A 194 19.85 1.74 6.22
CA LYS A 194 18.67 2.32 6.87
C LYS A 194 17.38 1.61 6.49
N GLN A 195 17.42 0.58 5.65
CA GLN A 195 16.19 -0.04 5.19
C GLN A 195 15.45 -0.82 6.30
N VAL A 196 14.14 -0.90 6.14
CA VAL A 196 13.25 -1.85 6.83
C VAL A 196 12.40 -2.52 5.76
N ARG A 197 12.22 -3.84 5.87
CA ARG A 197 11.47 -4.63 4.89
C ARG A 197 10.27 -5.26 5.55
N GLY A 198 9.13 -5.31 4.85
CA GLY A 198 7.93 -5.88 5.43
C GLY A 198 6.80 -6.15 4.46
N VAL A 199 5.84 -6.94 4.93
CA VAL A 199 4.58 -7.23 4.27
C VAL A 199 3.46 -6.82 5.20
N ALA A 200 2.62 -5.88 4.76
CA ALA A 200 1.58 -5.28 5.59
C ALA A 200 2.17 -4.73 6.91
N THR A 201 1.83 -5.32 8.06
CA THR A 201 2.29 -4.89 9.39
C THR A 201 3.36 -5.79 10.00
N THR A 202 3.91 -6.73 9.23
CA THR A 202 5.01 -7.61 9.65
C THR A 202 6.31 -7.15 9.00
N PHE A 203 7.34 -6.95 9.81
CA PHE A 203 8.63 -6.40 9.40
C PHE A 203 9.78 -7.37 9.68
N ASP A 204 10.92 -7.17 9.03
CA ASP A 204 12.09 -8.05 9.12
C ASP A 204 12.79 -8.05 10.50
N CYS A 205 12.45 -7.11 11.37
CA CYS A 205 12.85 -7.09 12.77
C CYS A 205 11.94 -7.90 13.70
N ASP A 206 10.75 -8.31 13.25
CA ASP A 206 9.79 -9.04 14.07
C ASP A 206 10.29 -10.45 14.38
N SER A 207 9.96 -10.97 15.57
CA SER A 207 10.24 -12.35 15.93
C SER A 207 9.31 -13.29 15.17
N HIS A 208 9.89 -14.07 14.25
CA HIS A 208 9.18 -15.18 13.59
C HIS A 208 8.61 -16.17 14.60
N LEU A 209 9.34 -16.44 15.70
CA LEU A 209 8.87 -17.34 16.77
C LEU A 209 7.61 -16.78 17.44
N ASP A 210 7.55 -15.47 17.66
CA ASP A 210 6.43 -14.82 18.34
C ASP A 210 5.24 -14.72 17.39
N SER A 211 5.49 -14.39 16.12
CA SER A 211 4.49 -14.39 15.06
C SER A 211 3.83 -15.76 14.93
N ASP A 212 4.63 -16.81 14.78
CA ASP A 212 4.14 -18.20 14.73
C ASP A 212 3.38 -18.58 16.01
N PHE A 213 3.88 -18.14 17.17
CA PHE A 213 3.24 -18.44 18.45
C PHE A 213 1.83 -17.85 18.52
N THR A 214 1.59 -16.67 17.96
CA THR A 214 0.23 -16.09 17.90
C THR A 214 -0.74 -16.91 17.04
N THR A 215 -0.24 -17.68 16.07
CA THR A 215 -1.10 -18.55 15.24
C THR A 215 -1.60 -19.79 15.99
N ARG A 216 -0.88 -20.23 17.03
CA ARG A 216 -1.25 -21.36 17.90
C ARG A 216 -2.16 -20.86 19.03
N LYS A 217 -3.41 -20.61 18.68
CA LYS A 217 -4.39 -19.89 19.54
C LYS A 217 -4.51 -20.44 20.95
N ASP A 218 -4.53 -21.76 21.10
CA ASP A 218 -4.65 -22.44 22.39
C ASP A 218 -3.41 -22.25 23.26
N ASP A 219 -2.21 -22.40 22.69
CA ASP A 219 -0.96 -22.21 23.43
C ASP A 219 -0.73 -20.75 23.82
N CYS A 220 -0.99 -19.83 22.89
CA CYS A 220 -0.89 -18.40 23.15
C CYS A 220 -1.86 -17.98 24.26
N LYS A 221 -3.10 -18.47 24.21
CA LYS A 221 -4.09 -18.22 25.26
C LYS A 221 -3.68 -18.81 26.61
N ALA A 222 -3.15 -20.05 26.64
CA ALA A 222 -2.66 -20.68 27.86
C ALA A 222 -1.49 -19.91 28.48
N PHE A 223 -0.59 -19.38 27.63
CA PHE A 223 0.49 -18.49 28.05
C PHE A 223 -0.03 -17.20 28.67
N LEU A 224 -0.98 -16.51 28.01
CA LEU A 224 -1.61 -15.31 28.57
C LEU A 224 -2.29 -15.59 29.93
N GLY A 225 -2.99 -16.73 30.04
CA GLY A 225 -3.58 -17.17 31.30
C GLY A 225 -2.55 -17.43 32.40
N THR A 226 -1.40 -18.03 32.07
CA THR A 226 -0.28 -18.26 32.99
C THR A 226 0.31 -16.96 33.53
N LEU A 227 0.32 -15.91 32.70
CA LEU A 227 0.73 -14.56 33.10
C LEU A 227 -0.32 -13.81 33.93
N GLY A 228 -1.52 -14.37 34.09
CA GLY A 228 -2.61 -13.76 34.85
C GLY A 228 -3.48 -12.80 34.04
N PHE A 229 -3.35 -12.78 32.71
CA PHE A 229 -4.22 -11.98 31.86
C PHE A 229 -5.62 -12.60 31.72
N PRO A 230 -6.67 -11.78 31.54
CA PRO A 230 -8.05 -12.26 31.52
C PRO A 230 -8.36 -12.99 30.20
N VAL A 231 -8.19 -14.31 30.19
CA VAL A 231 -8.60 -15.19 29.09
C VAL A 231 -9.82 -16.04 29.52
N PRO A 232 -10.72 -16.40 28.60
CA PRO A 232 -11.81 -17.32 28.92
C PRO A 232 -11.28 -18.66 29.45
N GLY A 233 -11.73 -19.12 30.62
CA GLY A 233 -11.37 -20.46 31.12
C GLY A 233 -11.93 -21.56 30.21
N GLY A 234 -11.18 -22.62 29.93
CA GLY A 234 -11.62 -23.69 29.07
C GLY A 234 -10.57 -24.76 28.79
N ASP A 235 -10.99 -25.81 28.11
CA ASP A 235 -10.18 -27.00 27.82
C ASP A 235 -10.18 -27.35 26.33
N LEU A 236 -9.08 -27.97 25.92
CA LEU A 236 -8.96 -28.65 24.64
C LEU A 236 -9.54 -30.05 24.74
N VAL A 237 -10.46 -30.39 23.84
CA VAL A 237 -11.16 -31.66 23.79
C VAL A 237 -11.06 -32.30 22.41
N THR A 238 -11.06 -33.63 22.38
CA THR A 238 -10.96 -34.46 21.17
C THR A 238 -12.18 -35.37 20.97
N SER A 239 -13.08 -35.42 21.97
CA SER A 239 -14.33 -36.17 21.90
C SER A 239 -15.50 -35.40 22.50
N LEU A 240 -16.72 -35.72 22.07
CA LEU A 240 -17.94 -35.17 22.67
C LEU A 240 -18.04 -35.45 24.17
N LYS A 241 -17.50 -36.59 24.63
CA LYS A 241 -17.47 -36.95 26.05
C LYS A 241 -16.60 -35.98 26.86
N GLU A 242 -15.41 -35.67 26.34
CA GLU A 242 -14.52 -34.65 26.93
C GLU A 242 -15.17 -33.26 26.87
N ALA A 243 -15.81 -32.91 25.74
CA ALA A 243 -16.55 -31.65 25.62
C ALA A 243 -17.64 -31.52 26.68
N THR A 244 -18.37 -32.59 26.95
CA THR A 244 -19.44 -32.63 27.96
C THR A 244 -18.88 -32.47 29.37
N ALA A 245 -17.74 -33.11 29.66
CA ALA A 245 -17.06 -32.94 30.94
C ALA A 245 -16.55 -31.51 31.14
N ALA A 246 -15.85 -30.95 30.14
CA ALA A 246 -15.37 -29.58 30.17
C ALA A 246 -16.51 -28.57 30.36
N ALA A 247 -17.63 -28.72 29.63
CA ALA A 247 -18.77 -27.83 29.78
C ALA A 247 -19.43 -27.93 31.17
N ALA A 248 -19.44 -29.12 31.78
CA ALA A 248 -19.93 -29.32 33.14
C ALA A 248 -19.02 -28.64 34.18
N ASP A 249 -17.70 -28.70 33.99
CA ASP A 249 -16.71 -28.08 34.88
C ASP A 249 -16.71 -26.54 34.75
N ILE A 250 -16.84 -26.01 33.53
CA ILE A 250 -16.89 -24.56 33.25
C ILE A 250 -18.24 -23.94 33.65
N GLY A 251 -19.33 -24.67 33.42
CA GLY A 251 -20.70 -24.19 33.55
C GLY A 251 -21.16 -23.34 32.35
N TYR A 252 -22.38 -23.60 31.89
CA TYR A 252 -23.01 -22.87 30.78
C TYR A 252 -23.22 -21.36 31.09
N PRO A 253 -23.23 -20.48 30.07
CA PRO A 253 -22.98 -20.79 28.67
C PRO A 253 -21.49 -21.01 28.35
N VAL A 254 -21.23 -21.85 27.34
CA VAL A 254 -19.88 -22.14 26.80
C VAL A 254 -19.79 -21.77 25.32
N ALA A 255 -18.58 -21.55 24.83
CA ALA A 255 -18.25 -21.41 23.43
C ALA A 255 -17.50 -22.66 22.95
N VAL A 256 -17.83 -23.13 21.76
CA VAL A 256 -17.22 -24.30 21.12
C VAL A 256 -16.60 -23.86 19.80
N LYS A 257 -15.31 -24.10 19.62
CA LYS A 257 -14.59 -23.70 18.40
C LYS A 257 -13.52 -24.71 18.02
N PRO A 258 -13.31 -25.01 16.72
CA PRO A 258 -12.16 -25.80 16.31
C PRO A 258 -10.87 -25.01 16.56
N VAL A 259 -9.77 -25.72 16.87
CA VAL A 259 -8.44 -25.09 17.00
C VAL A 259 -7.96 -24.56 15.64
N VAL A 260 -8.25 -25.33 14.60
CA VAL A 260 -7.92 -25.03 13.21
C VAL A 260 -9.13 -24.39 12.52
N GLY A 261 -8.89 -23.36 11.71
CA GLY A 261 -9.95 -22.67 10.98
C GLY A 261 -9.83 -21.15 11.04
N HIS A 262 -10.41 -20.49 10.04
CA HIS A 262 -10.43 -19.05 9.89
C HIS A 262 -11.87 -18.55 9.70
N LYS A 263 -12.09 -17.24 9.88
CA LYS A 263 -13.36 -16.55 9.58
C LYS A 263 -14.59 -17.02 10.39
N GLY A 264 -14.39 -17.70 11.51
CA GLY A 264 -15.48 -18.12 12.40
C GLY A 264 -16.21 -19.40 11.97
N ILE A 265 -15.72 -20.12 10.95
CA ILE A 265 -16.30 -21.40 10.53
C ILE A 265 -16.18 -22.41 11.68
N GLY A 266 -17.28 -23.09 12.01
CA GLY A 266 -17.35 -24.05 13.11
C GLY A 266 -17.40 -23.44 14.52
N VAL A 267 -17.41 -22.10 14.64
CA VAL A 267 -17.46 -21.42 15.95
C VAL A 267 -18.91 -21.28 16.40
N THR A 268 -19.28 -21.93 17.51
CA THR A 268 -20.56 -21.73 18.18
C THR A 268 -20.32 -21.08 19.55
N ALA A 269 -20.54 -19.78 19.65
CA ALA A 269 -20.67 -19.07 20.93
C ALA A 269 -22.06 -19.27 21.57
N ASP A 270 -22.15 -19.02 22.87
CA ASP A 270 -23.38 -18.99 23.67
C ASP A 270 -24.19 -20.29 23.68
N VAL A 271 -23.50 -21.44 23.74
CA VAL A 271 -24.12 -22.76 23.94
C VAL A 271 -24.68 -22.82 25.36
N GLN A 272 -25.99 -23.06 25.52
CA GLN A 272 -26.69 -22.96 26.81
C GLN A 272 -26.89 -24.30 27.52
N ASN A 273 -26.82 -25.43 26.79
CA ASN A 273 -27.13 -26.74 27.34
C ASN A 273 -26.43 -27.89 26.58
N SER A 274 -26.63 -29.12 27.05
CA SER A 274 -25.98 -30.32 26.51
C SER A 274 -26.41 -30.68 25.08
N GLU A 275 -27.66 -30.38 24.70
CA GLU A 275 -28.14 -30.67 23.35
C GLU A 275 -27.51 -29.71 22.35
N GLU A 276 -27.47 -28.42 22.67
CA GLU A 276 -26.76 -27.42 21.90
C GLU A 276 -25.27 -27.71 21.83
N LEU A 277 -24.65 -28.18 22.92
CA LEU A 277 -23.24 -28.57 22.95
C LEU A 277 -22.94 -29.68 21.95
N LYS A 278 -23.80 -30.69 21.86
CA LYS A 278 -23.65 -31.79 20.89
C LYS A 278 -23.71 -31.27 19.45
N SER A 279 -24.67 -30.40 19.15
CA SER A 279 -24.80 -29.79 17.83
C SER A 279 -23.60 -28.91 17.49
N ALA A 280 -23.17 -28.07 18.44
CA ALA A 280 -22.01 -27.20 18.31
C ALA A 280 -20.70 -27.98 18.09
N TYR A 281 -20.50 -29.07 18.85
CA TYR A 281 -19.35 -29.95 18.71
C TYR A 281 -19.31 -30.60 17.31
N ASN A 282 -20.43 -31.15 16.84
CA ASN A 282 -20.49 -31.78 15.52
C ASN A 282 -20.21 -30.77 14.40
N ARG A 283 -20.72 -29.54 14.51
CA ARG A 283 -20.39 -28.45 13.56
C ARG A 283 -18.89 -28.12 13.59
N ALA A 284 -18.30 -28.02 14.77
CA ALA A 284 -16.87 -27.79 14.91
C ALA A 284 -16.04 -28.93 14.31
N VAL A 285 -16.46 -30.19 14.47
CA VAL A 285 -15.81 -31.35 13.82
C VAL A 285 -15.90 -31.26 12.30
N ASN A 286 -17.08 -30.97 11.74
CA ASN A 286 -17.28 -30.88 10.29
C ASN A 286 -16.49 -29.71 9.66
N ALA A 287 -16.13 -28.70 10.44
CA ALA A 287 -15.30 -27.58 10.00
C ALA A 287 -13.79 -27.93 9.96
N ILE A 288 -13.37 -29.03 10.58
CA ILE A 288 -11.97 -29.47 10.60
C ILE A 288 -11.71 -30.30 9.32
N PRO A 289 -10.66 -29.98 8.54
CA PRO A 289 -10.28 -30.79 7.39
C PRO A 289 -10.05 -32.26 7.75
N GLU A 290 -10.48 -33.18 6.87
CA GLU A 290 -10.41 -34.63 7.12
C GLU A 290 -8.98 -35.15 7.37
N ASP A 291 -7.96 -34.45 6.88
CA ASP A 291 -6.55 -34.78 7.05
C ASP A 291 -5.93 -34.24 8.36
N GLN A 292 -6.73 -33.59 9.22
CA GLN A 292 -6.27 -32.98 10.47
C GLN A 292 -6.88 -33.64 11.71
N PRO A 293 -6.14 -33.64 12.84
CA PRO A 293 -6.66 -34.19 14.08
C PRO A 293 -7.81 -33.33 14.63
N ILE A 294 -8.86 -34.00 15.12
CA ILE A 294 -9.98 -33.32 15.80
C ILE A 294 -9.46 -32.68 17.09
N ARG A 295 -9.44 -31.35 17.09
CA ARG A 295 -9.04 -30.52 18.22
C ARG A 295 -10.03 -29.38 18.36
N ILE A 296 -10.81 -29.41 19.43
CA ILE A 296 -11.88 -28.43 19.69
C ILE A 296 -11.64 -27.80 21.06
N ILE A 297 -11.84 -26.49 21.16
CA ILE A 297 -11.79 -25.74 22.41
C ILE A 297 -13.23 -25.59 22.92
N VAL A 298 -13.46 -25.97 24.18
CA VAL A 298 -14.67 -25.66 24.94
C VAL A 298 -14.27 -24.68 26.04
N GLU A 299 -14.79 -23.47 25.98
CA GLU A 299 -14.41 -22.38 26.90
C GLU A 299 -15.61 -21.59 27.40
N LYS A 300 -15.43 -20.80 28.45
CA LYS A 300 -16.49 -19.92 28.95
C LYS A 300 -16.91 -18.94 27.85
N SER A 301 -18.22 -18.88 27.57
CA SER A 301 -18.75 -17.87 26.66
C SER A 301 -18.71 -16.50 27.36
N ILE A 302 -18.05 -15.51 26.75
CA ILE A 302 -18.06 -14.13 27.22
C ILE A 302 -19.10 -13.36 26.42
N SER A 303 -20.00 -12.66 27.13
CA SER A 303 -21.00 -11.80 26.51
C SER A 303 -20.44 -10.40 26.29
N GLY A 304 -20.73 -9.80 25.13
CA GLY A 304 -20.35 -8.42 24.83
C GLY A 304 -20.13 -8.15 23.36
N SER A 305 -19.55 -7.00 23.09
CA SER A 305 -19.09 -6.60 21.77
C SER A 305 -17.66 -7.11 21.52
N ASP A 306 -17.35 -7.34 20.24
CA ASP A 306 -16.02 -7.67 19.76
C ASP A 306 -15.20 -6.38 19.57
N PHE A 307 -14.08 -6.26 20.26
CA PHE A 307 -13.15 -5.17 20.09
C PHE A 307 -11.78 -5.66 19.68
N ARG A 308 -11.04 -4.81 18.97
CA ARG A 308 -9.60 -4.94 18.78
C ARG A 308 -8.87 -3.75 19.36
N LEU A 309 -7.97 -4.03 20.29
CA LEU A 309 -6.95 -3.09 20.76
C LEU A 309 -5.70 -3.26 19.88
N LEU A 310 -5.05 -2.16 19.52
CA LEU A 310 -3.87 -2.16 18.70
C LEU A 310 -2.70 -1.53 19.44
N CYS A 311 -1.60 -2.26 19.52
CA CYS A 311 -0.32 -1.74 19.98
C CYS A 311 0.66 -1.61 18.82
N VAL A 312 1.45 -0.54 18.82
CA VAL A 312 2.58 -0.33 17.93
C VAL A 312 3.81 -0.06 18.79
N ASN A 313 4.88 -0.82 18.56
CA ASN A 313 6.13 -0.74 19.32
C ASN A 313 5.91 -0.76 20.86
N GLY A 314 5.08 -1.70 21.32
CA GLY A 314 4.75 -1.86 22.75
C GLY A 314 3.81 -0.79 23.34
N ARG A 315 3.35 0.18 22.55
CA ARG A 315 2.44 1.25 23.01
C ARG A 315 1.05 1.07 22.42
N PHE A 316 0.03 1.33 23.22
CA PHE A 316 -1.35 1.36 22.73
C PHE A 316 -1.55 2.56 21.80
N VAL A 317 -2.16 2.32 20.64
CA VAL A 317 -2.39 3.37 19.62
C VAL A 317 -3.86 3.53 19.31
N ALA A 318 -4.61 2.44 19.16
CA ALA A 318 -5.99 2.50 18.70
C ALA A 318 -6.85 1.38 19.30
N ALA A 319 -8.16 1.61 19.36
CA ALA A 319 -9.14 0.57 19.61
C ALA A 319 -10.32 0.68 18.64
N THR A 320 -10.91 -0.44 18.27
CA THR A 320 -12.12 -0.45 17.44
C THR A 320 -13.11 -1.51 17.90
N GLU A 321 -14.39 -1.17 17.95
CA GLU A 321 -15.47 -2.15 18.00
C GLU A 321 -15.70 -2.69 16.59
N ARG A 322 -15.75 -4.01 16.45
CA ARG A 322 -16.06 -4.67 15.18
C ARG A 322 -17.46 -5.23 15.28
N ARG A 323 -18.29 -4.89 14.29
CA ARG A 323 -19.65 -5.44 14.19
C ARG A 323 -19.77 -6.32 12.95
N PRO A 324 -20.47 -7.46 13.07
CA PRO A 324 -20.80 -8.27 11.90
C PRO A 324 -21.69 -7.50 10.93
N ALA A 325 -21.71 -7.96 9.68
CA ALA A 325 -22.65 -7.45 8.69
C ALA A 325 -24.09 -7.63 9.19
N SER A 326 -24.96 -6.66 8.94
CA SER A 326 -26.37 -6.71 9.33
C SER A 326 -27.24 -5.98 8.31
N VAL A 327 -28.51 -6.36 8.26
CA VAL A 327 -29.55 -5.66 7.50
C VAL A 327 -30.71 -5.32 8.42
N ILE A 328 -31.45 -4.27 8.06
CA ILE A 328 -32.64 -3.80 8.78
C ILE A 328 -33.85 -4.06 7.90
N GLY A 329 -34.84 -4.76 8.45
CA GLY A 329 -36.09 -5.05 7.75
C GLY A 329 -36.93 -3.80 7.51
N ASP A 330 -37.54 -3.73 6.32
CA ASP A 330 -38.54 -2.72 5.96
C ASP A 330 -39.96 -3.30 5.88
N GLY A 331 -40.14 -4.59 6.20
CA GLY A 331 -41.43 -5.29 6.17
C GLY A 331 -41.84 -5.78 4.78
N GLU A 332 -41.09 -5.46 3.72
CA GLU A 332 -41.47 -5.77 2.33
C GLU A 332 -40.36 -6.48 1.54
N SER A 333 -39.10 -6.10 1.74
CA SER A 333 -37.95 -6.62 0.99
C SER A 333 -37.41 -7.92 1.59
N THR A 334 -36.94 -8.80 0.73
CA THR A 334 -36.18 -10.01 1.11
C THR A 334 -34.80 -9.64 1.67
N VAL A 335 -34.20 -10.52 2.48
CA VAL A 335 -32.81 -10.36 2.96
C VAL A 335 -31.83 -10.12 1.80
N ALA A 336 -31.99 -10.83 0.67
CA ALA A 336 -31.16 -10.63 -0.51
C ALA A 336 -31.25 -9.20 -1.08
N GLU A 337 -32.46 -8.66 -1.22
CA GLU A 337 -32.68 -7.28 -1.71
C GLU A 337 -32.14 -6.24 -0.72
N LEU A 338 -32.28 -6.48 0.58
CA LEU A 338 -31.71 -5.62 1.62
C LEU A 338 -30.18 -5.59 1.54
N ILE A 339 -29.54 -6.75 1.36
CA ILE A 339 -28.08 -6.86 1.16
C ILE A 339 -27.65 -6.10 -0.10
N GLU A 340 -28.37 -6.27 -1.21
CA GLU A 340 -28.06 -5.57 -2.45
C GLU A 340 -28.14 -4.04 -2.27
N ARG A 341 -29.19 -3.57 -1.59
CA ARG A 341 -29.36 -2.15 -1.25
C ARG A 341 -28.24 -1.62 -0.37
N GLU A 342 -27.83 -2.36 0.65
CA GLU A 342 -26.68 -2.00 1.49
C GLU A 342 -25.38 -1.92 0.67
N ASN A 343 -25.14 -2.90 -0.21
CA ASN A 343 -23.94 -2.95 -1.06
C ASN A 343 -23.88 -1.87 -2.14
N ARG A 344 -24.98 -1.14 -2.40
CA ARG A 344 -25.01 0.03 -3.28
C ARG A 344 -24.59 1.33 -2.57
N LYS A 345 -24.42 1.33 -1.23
CA LYS A 345 -23.98 2.51 -0.50
C LYS A 345 -22.52 2.87 -0.86
N PRO A 346 -22.20 4.15 -1.09
CA PRO A 346 -20.83 4.59 -1.40
C PRO A 346 -19.77 4.22 -0.35
N ALA A 347 -20.20 4.00 0.90
CA ALA A 347 -19.31 3.59 1.98
C ALA A 347 -18.91 2.10 1.93
N ARG A 348 -19.56 1.27 1.08
CA ARG A 348 -19.30 -0.16 0.91
C ARG A 348 -18.70 -0.45 -0.46
N LEU A 349 -17.39 -0.26 -0.59
CA LEU A 349 -16.67 -0.51 -1.83
C LEU A 349 -15.52 -1.50 -1.59
N ASP A 350 -15.25 -2.35 -2.56
CA ASP A 350 -14.11 -3.28 -2.47
C ASP A 350 -12.85 -2.55 -2.94
N THR A 351 -12.42 -1.53 -2.18
CA THR A 351 -11.25 -0.71 -2.49
C THR A 351 -10.29 -0.64 -1.29
N PRO A 352 -8.98 -0.39 -1.51
CA PRO A 352 -7.98 -0.21 -0.47
C PRO A 352 -8.27 0.95 0.49
N THR A 353 -9.20 1.83 0.14
CA THR A 353 -9.52 3.06 0.88
C THR A 353 -10.94 3.07 1.43
N SER A 354 -11.76 2.06 1.14
CA SER A 354 -13.15 2.03 1.59
C SER A 354 -13.27 1.64 3.05
N ALA A 355 -14.12 2.36 3.79
CA ALA A 355 -14.36 2.10 5.21
C ALA A 355 -15.01 0.73 5.44
N MET A 356 -15.77 0.22 4.48
CA MET A 356 -16.43 -1.08 4.56
C MET A 356 -16.29 -1.85 3.24
N SER A 357 -16.10 -3.17 3.35
CA SER A 357 -16.23 -4.06 2.21
C SER A 357 -17.71 -4.33 1.91
N LYS A 358 -17.98 -4.86 0.72
CA LYS A 358 -19.31 -5.39 0.41
C LYS A 358 -19.65 -6.57 1.30
N ILE A 359 -20.93 -6.68 1.64
CA ILE A 359 -21.53 -7.84 2.27
C ILE A 359 -21.48 -8.99 1.26
N GLN A 360 -20.76 -10.05 1.63
CA GLN A 360 -20.59 -11.24 0.80
C GLN A 360 -21.60 -12.32 1.19
N CYS A 361 -22.42 -12.75 0.24
CA CYS A 361 -23.26 -13.93 0.40
C CYS A 361 -22.41 -15.19 0.17
N ASP A 362 -22.16 -15.95 1.23
CA ASP A 362 -21.43 -17.23 1.19
C ASP A 362 -22.10 -18.25 2.13
N GLU A 363 -21.63 -19.49 2.08
CA GLU A 363 -22.13 -20.61 2.89
C GLU A 363 -22.14 -20.28 4.39
N ALA A 364 -21.14 -19.55 4.89
CA ALA A 364 -21.07 -19.20 6.30
C ALA A 364 -22.15 -18.18 6.72
N MET A 365 -22.56 -17.28 5.82
CA MET A 365 -23.71 -16.41 6.04
C MET A 365 -25.02 -17.21 5.99
N GLU A 366 -25.18 -18.07 4.99
CA GLU A 366 -26.38 -18.89 4.80
C GLU A 366 -26.65 -19.80 6.00
N LEU A 367 -25.63 -20.52 6.46
CA LEU A 367 -25.71 -21.36 7.66
C LEU A 367 -26.15 -20.56 8.90
N TYR A 368 -25.67 -19.32 9.06
CA TYR A 368 -26.04 -18.50 10.20
C TYR A 368 -27.44 -17.89 10.09
N LEU A 369 -27.93 -17.65 8.87
CA LEU A 369 -29.35 -17.31 8.66
C LEU A 369 -30.23 -18.51 9.01
N GLU A 370 -29.86 -19.72 8.58
CA GLU A 370 -30.59 -20.95 8.89
C GLU A 370 -30.67 -21.20 10.41
N GLU A 371 -29.58 -20.97 11.15
CA GLU A 371 -29.57 -21.05 12.62
C GLU A 371 -30.56 -20.08 13.28
N GLN A 372 -30.87 -18.95 12.63
CA GLN A 372 -31.86 -17.98 13.06
C GLN A 372 -33.28 -18.28 12.53
N GLY A 373 -33.46 -19.38 11.78
CA GLY A 373 -34.70 -19.72 11.11
C GLY A 373 -35.03 -18.81 9.92
N LEU A 374 -33.99 -18.24 9.29
CA LEU A 374 -34.09 -17.31 8.17
C LEU A 374 -33.39 -17.87 6.92
N SER A 375 -33.68 -17.27 5.77
CA SER A 375 -33.03 -17.52 4.49
C SER A 375 -32.87 -16.19 3.73
N LEU A 376 -32.19 -16.21 2.59
CA LEU A 376 -32.08 -15.05 1.70
C LEU A 376 -33.43 -14.55 1.19
N ASP A 377 -34.43 -15.44 1.05
CA ASP A 377 -35.79 -15.12 0.60
C ASP A 377 -36.71 -14.66 1.75
N SER A 378 -36.23 -14.66 2.99
CA SER A 378 -37.04 -14.23 4.14
C SER A 378 -37.28 -12.72 4.11
N ILE A 379 -38.51 -12.30 4.43
CA ILE A 379 -38.85 -10.88 4.64
C ILE A 379 -38.74 -10.58 6.12
N LEU A 380 -37.96 -9.56 6.46
CA LEU A 380 -37.74 -9.13 7.84
C LEU A 380 -38.84 -8.15 8.28
N GLU A 381 -39.32 -8.33 9.50
CA GLU A 381 -40.21 -7.36 10.16
C GLU A 381 -39.61 -5.95 10.15
N GLN A 382 -40.46 -4.94 10.04
CA GLN A 382 -40.03 -3.55 9.99
C GLN A 382 -39.19 -3.18 11.24
N GLU A 383 -38.05 -2.51 11.03
CA GLU A 383 -37.04 -2.14 12.04
C GLU A 383 -36.33 -3.33 12.71
N ARG A 384 -36.62 -4.59 12.34
CA ARG A 384 -35.87 -5.75 12.85
C ARG A 384 -34.48 -5.78 12.23
N THR A 385 -33.46 -5.59 13.06
CA THR A 385 -32.06 -5.78 12.65
C THR A 385 -31.68 -7.25 12.75
N VAL A 386 -31.20 -7.82 11.66
CA VAL A 386 -30.66 -9.19 11.63
C VAL A 386 -29.18 -9.14 11.34
N SER A 387 -28.39 -9.79 12.18
CA SER A 387 -26.99 -10.02 11.90
C SER A 387 -26.85 -11.15 10.89
N LEU A 388 -26.06 -10.92 9.85
CA LEU A 388 -25.81 -11.86 8.77
C LEU A 388 -24.67 -12.82 9.11
N ARG A 389 -23.87 -12.53 10.14
CA ARG A 389 -22.74 -13.37 10.57
C ARG A 389 -22.56 -13.33 12.07
N LYS A 390 -22.11 -14.45 12.63
CA LYS A 390 -21.81 -14.55 14.07
C LYS A 390 -20.55 -13.78 14.49
N VAL A 391 -19.54 -13.74 13.63
CA VAL A 391 -18.24 -13.10 13.90
C VAL A 391 -18.09 -11.84 13.05
N ALA A 392 -17.51 -10.80 13.64
CA ALA A 392 -17.23 -9.55 12.95
C ALA A 392 -16.06 -9.68 11.98
N ASN A 393 -16.34 -10.14 10.75
CA ASN A 393 -15.39 -10.20 9.65
C ASN A 393 -15.56 -9.00 8.71
N LEU A 394 -14.65 -8.03 8.81
CA LEU A 394 -14.69 -6.80 8.00
C LEU A 394 -14.65 -7.08 6.50
N SER A 395 -13.86 -8.08 6.06
CA SER A 395 -13.74 -8.43 4.63
C SER A 395 -15.03 -9.03 4.06
N ALA A 396 -15.95 -9.46 4.92
CA ALA A 396 -17.21 -10.08 4.54
C ALA A 396 -18.42 -9.16 4.81
N GLY A 397 -18.17 -7.85 4.92
CA GLY A 397 -19.19 -6.82 5.09
C GLY A 397 -19.44 -6.37 6.53
N GLY A 398 -18.65 -6.85 7.49
CA GLY A 398 -18.60 -6.23 8.82
C GLY A 398 -18.13 -4.78 8.74
N PHE A 399 -18.28 -4.05 9.84
CA PHE A 399 -17.85 -2.66 9.92
C PHE A 399 -17.19 -2.34 11.26
N SER A 400 -16.34 -1.32 11.26
CA SER A 400 -15.60 -0.86 12.44
C SER A 400 -16.16 0.45 12.98
N ILE A 401 -16.17 0.56 14.31
CA ILE A 401 -16.48 1.78 15.05
C ILE A 401 -15.22 2.14 15.84
N ASP A 402 -14.73 3.37 15.71
CA ASP A 402 -13.63 3.83 16.56
C ASP A 402 -14.07 3.81 18.03
N ALA A 403 -13.23 3.23 18.88
CA ALA A 403 -13.44 3.13 20.32
C ALA A 403 -12.22 3.67 21.09
N THR A 404 -11.27 4.32 20.41
CA THR A 404 -9.96 4.65 20.97
C THR A 404 -10.04 5.58 22.18
N ARG A 405 -10.93 6.58 22.14
CA ARG A 405 -11.09 7.56 23.24
C ARG A 405 -11.86 7.03 24.44
N ASP A 406 -12.62 5.95 24.23
CA ASP A 406 -13.47 5.37 25.26
C ASP A 406 -12.74 4.31 26.09
N VAL A 407 -11.47 4.00 25.78
CA VAL A 407 -10.74 2.95 26.47
C VAL A 407 -10.31 3.38 27.87
N HIS A 408 -10.71 2.59 28.87
CA HIS A 408 -10.28 2.76 30.25
C HIS A 408 -8.77 2.56 30.39
N HIS A 409 -8.12 3.39 31.23
CA HIS A 409 -6.66 3.37 31.43
C HIS A 409 -6.10 1.99 31.82
N ASP A 410 -6.81 1.21 32.65
CA ASP A 410 -6.39 -0.16 33.00
C ASP A 410 -6.31 -1.08 31.77
N ASN A 411 -7.16 -0.88 30.76
CA ASN A 411 -7.17 -1.69 29.52
C ASN A 411 -6.01 -1.28 28.60
N ILE A 412 -5.67 0.01 28.59
CA ILE A 412 -4.48 0.54 27.91
C ILE A 412 -3.21 -0.08 28.53
N ILE A 413 -3.12 -0.06 29.86
CA ILE A 413 -1.98 -0.66 30.59
C ILE A 413 -1.89 -2.16 30.29
N LEU A 414 -3.02 -2.87 30.35
CA LEU A 414 -3.10 -4.30 30.01
C LEU A 414 -2.59 -4.57 28.59
N ALA A 415 -3.05 -3.82 27.60
CA ALA A 415 -2.65 -4.01 26.20
C ALA A 415 -1.14 -3.82 26.01
N GLN A 416 -0.56 -2.80 26.66
CA GLN A 416 0.88 -2.53 26.59
C GLN A 416 1.70 -3.59 27.34
N ASP A 417 1.20 -4.10 28.47
CA ASP A 417 1.85 -5.17 29.24
C ASP A 417 1.91 -6.45 28.41
N ILE A 418 0.79 -6.84 27.80
CA ILE A 418 0.73 -7.96 26.85
C ILE A 418 1.74 -7.74 25.70
N ALA A 419 1.78 -6.54 25.12
CA ALA A 419 2.65 -6.25 23.98
C ALA A 419 4.15 -6.39 24.31
N GLN A 420 4.57 -6.21 25.56
CA GLN A 420 5.97 -6.37 25.97
C GLN A 420 6.44 -7.84 25.96
N HIS A 421 5.53 -8.80 25.96
CA HIS A 421 5.86 -10.23 25.88
C HIS A 421 6.17 -10.70 24.45
N PHE A 422 5.93 -9.87 23.44
CA PHE A 422 6.15 -10.21 22.04
C PHE A 422 7.06 -9.18 21.37
N ARG A 423 8.09 -9.64 20.67
CA ARG A 423 8.94 -8.81 19.80
C ARG A 423 8.26 -8.64 18.44
N LEU A 424 7.17 -7.87 18.43
CA LEU A 424 6.37 -7.56 17.26
C LEU A 424 6.16 -6.05 17.17
N THR A 425 6.40 -5.48 15.99
CA THR A 425 6.21 -4.05 15.73
C THR A 425 4.74 -3.65 15.87
N CYS A 426 3.82 -4.48 15.39
CA CYS A 426 2.39 -4.24 15.45
C CYS A 426 1.67 -5.46 16.03
N LEU A 427 0.83 -5.23 17.04
CA LEU A 427 0.12 -6.29 17.75
C LEU A 427 -1.36 -5.95 17.87
N GLY A 428 -2.22 -6.80 17.34
CA GLY A 428 -3.66 -6.75 17.56
C GLY A 428 -4.05 -7.65 18.74
N ILE A 429 -4.88 -7.15 19.64
CA ILE A 429 -5.43 -7.89 20.78
C ILE A 429 -6.94 -7.89 20.66
N ASP A 430 -7.52 -9.06 20.38
CA ASP A 430 -8.95 -9.23 20.20
C ASP A 430 -9.58 -9.54 21.53
N VAL A 431 -10.58 -8.75 21.93
CA VAL A 431 -11.21 -8.84 23.25
C VAL A 431 -12.73 -8.81 23.11
N ILE A 432 -13.41 -9.59 23.94
CA ILE A 432 -14.87 -9.49 24.11
C ILE A 432 -15.15 -8.90 25.49
N THR A 433 -15.94 -7.84 25.51
CA THR A 433 -16.42 -7.16 26.72
C THR A 433 -17.69 -6.37 26.41
N HIS A 434 -18.47 -6.00 27.42
CA HIS A 434 -19.60 -5.10 27.23
C HIS A 434 -19.17 -3.67 26.87
N SER A 435 -18.01 -3.22 27.37
CA SER A 435 -17.49 -1.89 27.09
C SER A 435 -16.00 -1.82 27.39
N LEU A 436 -15.26 -1.08 26.56
CA LEU A 436 -13.88 -0.70 26.84
C LEU A 436 -13.76 0.45 27.86
N SER A 437 -14.86 1.14 28.19
CA SER A 437 -14.89 2.24 29.17
C SER A 437 -14.77 1.80 30.62
N GLN A 438 -14.89 0.49 30.87
CA GLN A 438 -14.72 -0.11 32.18
C GLN A 438 -13.39 -0.85 32.26
N SER A 439 -12.80 -0.87 33.45
CA SER A 439 -11.59 -1.64 33.72
C SER A 439 -11.83 -3.13 33.50
N TRP A 440 -10.91 -3.82 32.83
CA TRP A 440 -10.93 -5.28 32.72
C TRP A 440 -11.00 -5.99 34.09
N LYS A 441 -10.58 -5.31 35.17
CA LYS A 441 -10.62 -5.78 36.55
C LYS A 441 -12.04 -5.85 37.12
N SER A 442 -13.03 -5.18 36.54
CA SER A 442 -14.43 -5.25 37.01
C SER A 442 -15.15 -6.53 36.58
N GLY A 443 -14.51 -7.39 35.80
CA GLY A 443 -15.10 -8.62 35.27
C GLY A 443 -15.71 -8.44 33.88
N ASN A 444 -16.05 -9.57 33.23
CA ASN A 444 -16.55 -9.64 31.85
C ASN A 444 -15.63 -8.99 30.81
N PHE A 445 -14.35 -9.37 30.84
CA PHE A 445 -13.36 -9.03 29.83
C PHE A 445 -12.63 -10.33 29.47
N GLY A 446 -12.59 -10.68 28.19
CA GLY A 446 -11.90 -11.90 27.73
C GLY A 446 -11.05 -11.62 26.51
N ILE A 447 -9.75 -11.87 26.62
CA ILE A 447 -8.82 -11.86 25.49
C ILE A 447 -9.04 -13.15 24.71
N ILE A 448 -9.42 -12.99 23.44
CA ILE A 448 -9.80 -14.09 22.55
C ILE A 448 -8.61 -14.56 21.73
N GLU A 449 -7.86 -13.62 21.15
CA GLU A 449 -6.68 -13.92 20.34
C GLU A 449 -5.71 -12.73 20.29
N ILE A 450 -4.47 -13.05 19.95
CA ILE A 450 -3.41 -12.09 19.62
C ILE A 450 -3.09 -12.24 18.15
N ASN A 451 -2.89 -11.13 17.45
CA ASN A 451 -2.65 -11.08 16.02
C ASN A 451 -1.31 -10.37 15.75
N ALA A 452 -0.35 -11.07 15.15
CA ALA A 452 0.98 -10.53 14.81
C ALA A 452 1.02 -9.71 13.50
N ALA A 453 -0.01 -9.81 12.66
CA ALA A 453 -0.14 -9.05 11.41
C ALA A 453 -1.53 -8.39 11.31
N PRO A 454 -1.90 -7.51 12.26
CA PRO A 454 -3.23 -6.93 12.29
C PRO A 454 -3.45 -6.00 11.10
N GLY A 455 -4.65 -6.06 10.51
CA GLY A 455 -5.08 -5.06 9.53
C GLY A 455 -5.32 -3.71 10.22
N ILE A 456 -4.73 -2.64 9.71
CA ILE A 456 -4.80 -1.30 10.35
C ILE A 456 -5.84 -0.38 9.73
N PHE A 457 -6.33 -0.73 8.54
CA PHE A 457 -7.20 0.15 7.78
C PHE A 457 -8.51 0.47 8.51
N MET A 458 -9.03 -0.48 9.29
CA MET A 458 -10.22 -0.29 10.11
C MET A 458 -10.10 0.79 11.19
N HIS A 459 -8.87 1.14 11.59
CA HIS A 459 -8.57 2.26 12.49
C HIS A 459 -8.33 3.57 11.71
N LEU A 460 -7.71 3.47 10.52
CA LEU A 460 -7.44 4.62 9.67
C LEU A 460 -8.72 5.20 9.04
N ASN A 461 -9.66 4.35 8.65
CA ASN A 461 -10.94 4.78 8.08
C ASN A 461 -12.08 3.92 8.65
N PRO A 462 -12.48 4.15 9.91
CA PRO A 462 -13.59 3.42 10.51
C PRO A 462 -14.91 3.82 9.85
N ALA A 463 -15.91 2.93 9.90
CA ALA A 463 -17.24 3.25 9.38
C ALA A 463 -17.97 4.28 10.25
N VAL A 464 -17.67 4.33 11.56
CA VAL A 464 -18.22 5.29 12.52
C VAL A 464 -17.10 5.74 13.46
N GLY A 465 -17.05 7.04 13.76
CA GLY A 465 -16.06 7.63 14.68
C GLY A 465 -14.89 8.30 13.96
N GLU A 466 -13.77 8.50 14.66
CA GLU A 466 -12.64 9.27 14.15
C GLU A 466 -11.52 8.38 13.58
N SER A 467 -10.83 8.90 12.57
CA SER A 467 -9.64 8.27 11.99
C SER A 467 -8.46 8.31 12.98
N VAL A 468 -7.76 7.19 13.14
CA VAL A 468 -6.49 7.10 13.86
C VAL A 468 -5.36 6.80 12.87
N ASP A 469 -4.35 7.67 12.82
CA ASP A 469 -3.20 7.55 11.91
C ASP A 469 -2.19 6.49 12.38
N VAL A 470 -2.63 5.24 12.42
CA VAL A 470 -1.81 4.06 12.74
C VAL A 470 -0.60 3.92 11.81
N PRO A 471 -0.69 4.10 10.47
CA PRO A 471 0.47 4.00 9.59
C PRO A 471 1.63 4.92 10.00
N SER A 472 1.34 6.15 10.45
CA SER A 472 2.40 7.05 10.92
C SER A 472 3.11 6.52 12.16
N HIS A 473 2.36 6.01 13.15
CA HIS A 473 2.94 5.42 14.37
C HIS A 473 3.84 4.21 14.05
N ILE A 474 3.48 3.41 13.04
CA ILE A 474 4.29 2.28 12.59
C ILE A 474 5.60 2.79 11.97
N LEU A 475 5.54 3.70 11.00
CA LEU A 475 6.74 4.18 10.31
C LEU A 475 7.68 4.96 11.26
N GLU A 476 7.13 5.68 12.23
CA GLU A 476 7.88 6.41 13.27
C GLU A 476 8.60 5.49 14.25
N THR A 477 8.26 4.20 14.28
CA THR A 477 9.04 3.19 15.02
C THR A 477 10.43 2.99 14.40
N PHE A 478 10.53 3.19 13.09
CA PHE A 478 11.75 2.94 12.31
C PHE A 478 12.48 4.22 11.93
N PHE A 479 11.73 5.29 11.65
CA PHE A 479 12.26 6.51 11.06
C PHE A 479 11.76 7.75 11.80
N GLU A 480 12.68 8.50 12.41
CA GLU A 480 12.35 9.80 13.01
C GLU A 480 11.94 10.83 11.95
N SER A 481 12.49 10.72 10.73
CA SER A 481 12.13 11.52 9.57
C SER A 481 12.53 10.81 8.26
N GLY A 482 12.06 11.31 7.11
CA GLY A 482 12.48 10.80 5.80
C GLY A 482 13.99 10.80 5.58
N ASN A 483 14.72 11.75 6.18
CA ASN A 483 16.19 11.78 6.13
C ASN A 483 16.84 10.59 6.85
N HIS A 484 16.23 10.10 7.93
CA HIS A 484 16.74 8.93 8.65
C HIS A 484 16.48 7.60 7.92
N ALA A 485 15.57 7.60 6.95
CA ALA A 485 15.32 6.47 6.07
C ALA A 485 16.29 6.38 4.89
N ARG A 486 17.21 7.34 4.74
CA ARG A 486 18.08 7.48 3.56
C ARG A 486 19.55 7.33 3.94
N ILE A 487 20.33 6.90 2.96
CA ILE A 487 21.79 6.93 2.99
C ILE A 487 22.27 8.09 2.10
N PRO A 488 23.49 8.61 2.32
CA PRO A 488 24.11 9.53 1.38
C PRO A 488 24.14 8.98 -0.05
N ILE A 489 23.77 9.83 -1.02
CA ILE A 489 23.81 9.52 -2.45
C ILE A 489 24.60 10.60 -3.20
N ILE A 490 25.55 10.16 -4.03
CA ILE A 490 26.32 10.99 -4.95
C ILE A 490 25.97 10.58 -6.38
N THR A 491 25.55 11.56 -7.18
CA THR A 491 25.04 11.30 -8.52
C THR A 491 25.89 12.00 -9.56
N PHE A 492 26.32 11.27 -10.58
CA PHE A 492 27.10 11.77 -11.71
C PHE A 492 26.24 11.72 -12.98
N ASN A 493 26.38 12.69 -13.89
CA ASN A 493 25.89 12.45 -15.27
C ASN A 493 26.86 11.57 -16.07
N ARG A 494 28.15 11.64 -15.73
CA ARG A 494 29.23 10.92 -16.40
C ARG A 494 30.38 10.63 -15.43
N VAL A 495 30.80 9.36 -15.36
CA VAL A 495 31.97 8.95 -14.57
C VAL A 495 32.60 7.67 -15.13
N SER A 496 33.92 7.66 -15.32
CA SER A 496 34.62 6.44 -15.74
C SER A 496 34.84 5.48 -14.58
N VAL A 497 35.09 4.20 -14.87
CA VAL A 497 35.43 3.19 -13.84
C VAL A 497 36.62 3.62 -12.98
N GLY A 498 37.64 4.24 -13.58
CA GLY A 498 38.82 4.71 -12.85
C GLY A 498 38.49 5.82 -11.84
N GLU A 499 37.72 6.82 -12.28
CA GLU A 499 37.25 7.91 -11.41
C GLU A 499 36.30 7.41 -10.31
N LEU A 500 35.44 6.45 -10.65
CA LEU A 500 34.54 5.80 -9.70
C LEU A 500 35.33 5.07 -8.61
N GLN A 501 36.34 4.29 -8.99
CA GLN A 501 37.23 3.59 -8.04
C GLN A 501 38.06 4.56 -7.19
N GLU A 502 38.60 5.62 -7.79
CA GLU A 502 39.29 6.68 -7.05
C GLU A 502 38.38 7.34 -6.01
N THR A 503 37.11 7.59 -6.37
CA THR A 503 36.10 8.15 -5.47
C THR A 503 35.79 7.19 -4.30
N ILE A 504 35.60 5.90 -4.59
CA ILE A 504 35.41 4.87 -3.56
C ILE A 504 36.61 4.84 -2.61
N ASP A 505 37.84 4.83 -3.14
CA ASP A 505 39.05 4.79 -2.33
C ASP A 505 39.20 6.03 -1.46
N HIS A 506 38.89 7.22 -2.01
CA HIS A 506 38.91 8.47 -1.27
C HIS A 506 37.98 8.43 -0.05
N ILE A 507 36.75 7.94 -0.23
CA ILE A 507 35.75 7.85 0.84
C ILE A 507 36.19 6.79 1.87
N LEU A 508 36.66 5.62 1.43
CA LEU A 508 37.10 4.55 2.34
C LEU A 508 38.35 4.92 3.15
N LEU A 509 39.20 5.84 2.67
CA LEU A 509 40.31 6.38 3.46
C LEU A 509 39.83 7.15 4.69
N GLN A 510 38.69 7.85 4.58
CA GLN A 510 38.08 8.61 5.68
C GLN A 510 37.13 7.74 6.51
N HIS A 511 36.44 6.81 5.86
CA HIS A 511 35.41 5.94 6.44
C HIS A 511 35.70 4.45 6.14
N PRO A 512 36.72 3.84 6.79
CA PRO A 512 37.22 2.51 6.41
C PRO A 512 36.22 1.35 6.64
N ASN A 513 35.19 1.57 7.46
CA ASN A 513 34.18 0.56 7.79
C ASN A 513 32.92 0.67 6.93
N TRP A 514 32.82 1.67 6.05
CA TRP A 514 31.62 1.86 5.23
C TRP A 514 31.53 0.86 4.08
N THR A 515 30.31 0.52 3.71
CA THR A 515 30.02 -0.17 2.45
C THR A 515 29.51 0.82 1.42
N ILE A 516 30.28 1.00 0.36
CA ILE A 516 29.97 1.89 -0.75
C ILE A 516 29.50 1.04 -1.93
N GLY A 517 28.34 1.36 -2.46
CA GLY A 517 27.81 0.80 -3.69
C GLY A 517 28.03 1.83 -4.78
N ALA A 518 28.58 1.41 -5.91
CA ALA A 518 28.89 2.32 -7.00
C ALA A 518 28.49 1.71 -8.34
N VAL A 519 27.89 2.50 -9.21
CA VAL A 519 27.51 2.04 -10.56
C VAL A 519 27.74 3.15 -11.59
N CYS A 520 28.30 2.74 -12.72
CA CYS A 520 28.46 3.51 -13.95
C CYS A 520 28.07 2.64 -15.15
N GLN A 521 28.08 3.19 -16.36
CA GLN A 521 27.73 2.44 -17.57
C GLN A 521 28.56 1.16 -17.78
N ASP A 522 29.83 1.20 -17.39
CA ASP A 522 30.79 0.13 -17.64
C ASP A 522 30.99 -0.84 -16.45
N GLY A 523 30.32 -0.61 -15.31
CA GLY A 523 30.55 -1.46 -14.14
C GLY A 523 29.75 -1.14 -12.89
N VAL A 524 29.61 -2.16 -12.04
CA VAL A 524 29.01 -2.08 -10.71
C VAL A 524 30.04 -2.55 -9.69
N PHE A 525 30.13 -1.87 -8.56
CA PHE A 525 31.06 -2.19 -7.50
C PHE A 525 30.38 -2.15 -6.13
N VAL A 526 30.86 -3.01 -5.24
CA VAL A 526 30.65 -2.86 -3.80
C VAL A 526 32.03 -2.77 -3.17
N ASN A 527 32.35 -1.61 -2.60
CA ASN A 527 33.71 -1.18 -2.30
C ASN A 527 34.62 -1.41 -3.52
N ARG A 528 35.69 -2.18 -3.37
CA ARG A 528 36.64 -2.49 -4.46
C ARG A 528 36.25 -3.74 -5.28
N SER A 529 35.16 -4.42 -4.92
CA SER A 529 34.76 -5.66 -5.58
C SER A 529 33.83 -5.35 -6.76
N PRO A 530 34.23 -5.66 -8.02
CA PRO A 530 33.31 -5.61 -9.13
C PRO A 530 32.17 -6.62 -8.95
N LYS A 531 31.01 -6.28 -9.50
CA LYS A 531 29.78 -7.10 -9.56
C LYS A 531 29.33 -7.25 -11.01
N VAL A 532 28.40 -8.16 -11.24
CA VAL A 532 27.81 -8.35 -12.56
C VAL A 532 26.92 -7.16 -12.89
N LEU A 533 27.23 -6.48 -13.99
CA LEU A 533 26.42 -5.38 -14.52
C LEU A 533 25.18 -5.95 -15.22
N ASN A 534 24.00 -5.52 -14.78
CA ASN A 534 22.73 -5.80 -15.43
C ASN A 534 22.50 -4.82 -16.60
N LYS A 535 21.91 -5.31 -17.69
CA LYS A 535 21.54 -4.51 -18.88
C LYS A 535 20.42 -3.51 -18.60
N GLU A 536 19.51 -3.85 -17.69
CA GLU A 536 18.52 -2.91 -17.15
C GLU A 536 19.22 -2.15 -16.03
N TYR A 537 19.49 -0.87 -16.28
CA TYR A 537 20.38 -0.07 -15.45
C TYR A 537 19.86 0.05 -14.02
N ASN A 538 18.57 0.35 -13.86
CA ASN A 538 17.95 0.55 -12.56
C ASN A 538 17.90 -0.72 -11.70
N ASN A 539 17.99 -1.93 -12.28
CA ASN A 539 18.17 -3.15 -11.49
C ASN A 539 19.51 -3.16 -10.73
N ASN A 540 20.56 -2.53 -11.26
CA ASN A 540 21.83 -2.39 -10.55
C ASN A 540 21.66 -1.49 -9.32
N ILE A 541 20.98 -0.36 -9.50
CA ILE A 541 20.69 0.60 -8.43
C ILE A 541 19.83 -0.05 -7.34
N GLN A 542 18.74 -0.73 -7.72
CA GLN A 542 17.87 -1.45 -6.79
C GLN A 542 18.66 -2.50 -5.99
N ASN A 543 19.52 -3.28 -6.64
CA ASN A 543 20.34 -4.29 -5.97
C ASN A 543 21.33 -3.68 -4.96
N LEU A 544 21.90 -2.51 -5.28
CA LEU A 544 22.74 -1.79 -4.34
C LEU A 544 21.91 -1.27 -3.15
N LEU A 545 20.80 -0.58 -3.41
CA LEU A 545 19.92 -0.02 -2.37
C LEU A 545 19.26 -1.06 -1.47
N ARG A 546 19.12 -2.31 -1.96
CA ARG A 546 18.67 -3.49 -1.18
C ARG A 546 19.76 -4.04 -0.25
N ASN A 547 21.03 -3.68 -0.43
CA ASN A 547 22.11 -4.21 0.41
C ASN A 547 22.01 -3.63 1.84
N PRO A 548 21.79 -4.46 2.88
CA PRO A 548 21.56 -4.01 4.26
C PRO A 548 22.79 -3.42 4.95
N ARG A 549 23.96 -3.45 4.30
CA ARG A 549 25.17 -2.80 4.80
C ARG A 549 25.54 -1.54 4.02
N LEU A 550 24.82 -1.21 2.95
CA LEU A 550 25.16 -0.08 2.09
C LEU A 550 25.04 1.23 2.86
N ASP A 551 26.15 1.92 3.06
CA ASP A 551 26.21 3.19 3.78
C ASP A 551 26.23 4.40 2.82
N LEU A 552 26.62 4.20 1.56
CA LEU A 552 26.64 5.26 0.55
C LEU A 552 26.42 4.68 -0.86
N LEU A 553 25.63 5.38 -1.68
CA LEU A 553 25.47 5.09 -3.11
C LEU A 553 26.20 6.13 -3.97
N ILE A 554 26.97 5.66 -4.95
CA ILE A 554 27.47 6.46 -6.07
C ILE A 554 26.79 5.95 -7.35
N ALA A 555 26.12 6.81 -8.09
CA ALA A 555 25.40 6.40 -9.29
C ALA A 555 25.63 7.36 -10.46
N GLU A 556 25.88 6.81 -11.63
CA GLU A 556 25.82 7.56 -12.88
C GLU A 556 24.39 7.58 -13.43
N TYR A 557 23.96 8.66 -14.06
CA TYR A 557 22.74 8.73 -14.86
C TYR A 557 23.02 9.60 -16.08
N ASN A 558 23.34 8.97 -17.20
CA ASN A 558 23.51 9.68 -18.46
C ASN A 558 22.14 9.89 -19.15
N GLU A 559 22.14 10.71 -20.21
CA GLU A 559 20.95 10.98 -21.01
C GLU A 559 20.19 9.72 -21.46
N GLU A 560 20.88 8.67 -21.94
CA GLU A 560 20.24 7.44 -22.41
C GLU A 560 19.48 6.72 -21.29
N VAL A 561 20.07 6.57 -20.10
CA VAL A 561 19.41 5.93 -18.96
C VAL A 561 18.24 6.78 -18.47
N LEU A 562 18.41 8.11 -18.40
CA LEU A 562 17.34 9.02 -17.97
C LEU A 562 16.14 8.94 -18.90
N GLU A 563 16.37 8.92 -20.22
CA GLU A 563 15.33 8.72 -21.22
C GLU A 563 14.73 7.32 -21.14
N LYS A 564 15.54 6.27 -20.90
CA LYS A 564 15.12 4.88 -21.00
C LYS A 564 14.44 4.34 -19.74
N GLU A 565 14.90 4.70 -18.56
CA GLU A 565 14.48 4.08 -17.30
C GLU A 565 14.15 5.10 -16.21
N GLY A 566 14.53 6.37 -16.41
CA GLY A 566 14.41 7.41 -15.38
C GLY A 566 15.35 7.14 -14.20
N ILE A 567 15.13 7.84 -13.10
CA ILE A 567 15.91 7.73 -11.87
C ILE A 567 15.16 6.80 -10.91
N PHE A 568 15.86 5.85 -10.30
CA PHE A 568 15.22 4.89 -9.39
C PHE A 568 14.98 5.48 -7.99
N TYR A 569 15.92 6.29 -7.49
CA TYR A 569 15.80 6.94 -6.18
C TYR A 569 15.43 8.42 -6.31
N TYR A 570 14.89 8.98 -5.22
CA TYR A 570 14.57 10.40 -5.11
C TYR A 570 15.67 11.17 -4.38
N GLY A 571 16.18 12.22 -5.03
CA GLY A 571 17.13 13.18 -4.49
C GLY A 571 18.55 12.65 -4.23
N SER A 572 19.54 13.54 -4.27
CA SER A 572 20.96 13.22 -4.03
C SER A 572 21.55 14.24 -3.07
N ASN A 573 22.47 13.82 -2.20
CA ASN A 573 23.20 14.75 -1.31
C ASN A 573 24.22 15.56 -2.09
N MET A 574 24.75 14.97 -3.17
CA MET A 574 25.65 15.66 -4.09
C MET A 574 25.38 15.23 -5.53
N VAL A 575 25.44 16.20 -6.45
CA VAL A 575 25.29 15.98 -7.89
C VAL A 575 26.49 16.58 -8.59
N VAL A 576 27.15 15.79 -9.44
CA VAL A 576 28.33 16.16 -10.19
C VAL A 576 28.05 16.05 -11.67
N LEU A 577 28.03 17.20 -12.35
CA LEU A 577 27.72 17.30 -13.76
C LEU A 577 28.96 17.73 -14.54
N ASN A 578 29.39 16.91 -15.50
CA ASN A 578 30.48 17.20 -16.41
C ASN A 578 29.93 17.39 -17.82
N ASP A 579 29.94 18.64 -18.29
CA ASP A 579 29.41 19.07 -19.59
C ASP A 579 27.99 18.51 -19.86
N PRO A 580 27.01 18.76 -18.95
CA PRO A 580 25.69 18.13 -19.01
C PRO A 580 24.85 18.59 -20.20
N THR A 581 24.01 17.70 -20.72
CA THR A 581 22.93 18.06 -21.64
C THR A 581 21.75 18.69 -20.89
N GLU A 582 20.79 19.31 -21.61
CA GLU A 582 19.55 19.80 -21.01
C GLU A 582 18.78 18.68 -20.28
N THR A 583 18.82 17.45 -20.82
CA THR A 583 18.23 16.26 -20.20
C THR A 583 18.93 15.88 -18.91
N GLU A 584 20.26 15.94 -18.87
CA GLU A 584 21.04 15.57 -17.68
C GLU A 584 20.93 16.61 -16.57
N MET A 585 20.57 17.86 -16.89
CA MET A 585 20.29 18.91 -15.90
C MET A 585 19.12 18.57 -14.97
N ILE A 586 18.27 17.59 -15.29
CA ILE A 586 17.22 17.13 -14.36
C ILE A 586 17.81 16.57 -13.06
N LEU A 587 19.05 16.04 -13.10
CA LEU A 587 19.73 15.55 -11.90
C LEU A 587 19.94 16.67 -10.87
N ALA A 588 20.03 17.92 -11.31
CA ALA A 588 20.14 19.10 -10.46
C ALA A 588 18.77 19.73 -10.12
N ARG A 589 17.67 19.31 -10.78
CA ARG A 589 16.31 19.81 -10.55
C ARG A 589 15.73 19.29 -9.23
N ASP A 590 15.83 17.97 -9.02
CA ASP A 590 15.11 17.26 -7.98
C ASP A 590 16.02 16.91 -6.78
N VAL A 591 16.81 17.89 -6.33
CA VAL A 591 17.74 17.73 -5.19
C VAL A 591 17.19 18.40 -3.92
N PHE A 592 17.69 17.99 -2.76
CA PHE A 592 17.36 18.63 -1.49
C PHE A 592 17.96 20.04 -1.40
N GLU A 593 17.34 20.90 -0.59
CA GLU A 593 17.79 22.28 -0.37
C GLU A 593 19.24 22.38 0.12
N ASP A 594 19.71 21.38 0.89
CA ASP A 594 21.06 21.31 1.44
C ASP A 594 22.05 20.52 0.56
N SER A 595 21.65 20.12 -0.65
CA SER A 595 22.50 19.36 -1.58
C SER A 595 23.62 20.23 -2.15
N THR A 596 24.74 19.58 -2.48
CA THR A 596 25.85 20.21 -3.19
C THR A 596 25.81 19.86 -4.68
N ILE A 597 25.71 20.86 -5.54
CA ILE A 597 25.71 20.68 -7.00
C ILE A 597 27.03 21.22 -7.55
N VAL A 598 27.81 20.37 -8.21
CA VAL A 598 29.06 20.73 -8.87
C VAL A 598 28.87 20.58 -10.36
N VAL A 599 28.94 21.68 -11.11
CA VAL A 599 28.80 21.69 -12.57
C VAL A 599 30.11 22.14 -13.20
N LYS A 600 30.60 21.36 -14.16
CA LYS A 600 31.71 21.73 -15.03
C LYS A 600 31.20 21.96 -16.43
N GLU A 601 31.40 23.18 -16.94
CA GLU A 601 31.18 23.54 -18.34
C GLU A 601 32.51 23.95 -18.96
N ARG A 602 33.08 23.08 -19.79
CA ARG A 602 34.46 23.18 -20.29
C ARG A 602 35.45 23.26 -19.12
N ASP A 603 36.06 24.42 -18.91
CA ASP A 603 37.01 24.68 -17.81
C ASP A 603 36.37 25.47 -16.66
N ASN A 604 35.11 25.89 -16.78
CA ASN A 604 34.42 26.64 -15.74
C ASN A 604 33.74 25.68 -14.77
N ILE A 605 33.94 25.92 -13.48
CA ILE A 605 33.31 25.21 -12.39
C ILE A 605 32.31 26.14 -11.71
N SER A 606 31.11 25.63 -11.46
CA SER A 606 30.11 26.23 -10.59
C SER A 606 29.77 25.25 -9.47
N ILE A 607 29.96 25.66 -8.22
CA ILE A 607 29.58 24.87 -7.04
C ILE A 607 28.43 25.61 -6.34
N ARG A 608 27.29 24.93 -6.17
CA ARG A 608 26.12 25.45 -5.48
C ARG A 608 25.85 24.65 -4.21
N ARG A 609 25.71 25.34 -3.08
CA ARG A 609 25.35 24.73 -1.78
C ARG A 609 24.63 25.73 -0.90
N ARG A 610 23.48 25.36 -0.33
CA ARG A 610 22.73 26.20 0.65
C ARG A 610 22.59 27.69 0.24
N GLY A 611 22.31 27.94 -1.04
CA GLY A 611 22.18 29.28 -1.61
C GLY A 611 23.49 30.04 -1.91
N LEU A 612 24.66 29.48 -1.58
CA LEU A 612 25.97 29.98 -2.00
C LEU A 612 26.33 29.41 -3.37
N ILE A 613 26.89 30.28 -4.22
CA ILE A 613 27.41 29.94 -5.54
C ILE A 613 28.88 30.34 -5.58
N GLU A 614 29.75 29.37 -5.86
CA GLU A 614 31.18 29.58 -6.07
C GLU A 614 31.51 29.25 -7.51
N ASP A 615 31.94 30.25 -8.28
CA ASP A 615 32.33 30.09 -9.68
C ASP A 615 33.83 30.37 -9.85
N TYR A 616 34.54 29.46 -10.51
CA TYR A 616 35.95 29.63 -10.85
C TYR A 616 36.35 28.80 -12.07
N THR A 617 37.50 29.11 -12.68
CA THR A 617 38.04 28.36 -13.82
C THR A 617 39.14 27.42 -13.33
N LEU A 618 39.07 26.15 -13.75
CA LEU A 618 40.10 25.14 -13.49
C LEU A 618 41.43 25.51 -14.15
N GLY A 619 42.53 25.28 -13.44
CA GLY A 619 43.87 25.47 -14.00
C GLY A 619 44.15 24.48 -15.13
N ALA A 620 44.98 24.87 -16.09
CA ALA A 620 45.39 23.99 -17.18
C ALA A 620 46.03 22.70 -16.64
N GLY A 621 45.40 21.55 -16.90
CA GLY A 621 45.85 20.24 -16.44
C GLY A 621 45.38 19.84 -15.04
N GLU A 622 44.58 20.65 -14.35
CA GLU A 622 43.95 20.24 -13.10
C GLU A 622 42.77 19.28 -13.38
N PRO A 623 42.75 18.07 -12.78
CA PRO A 623 41.68 17.12 -13.02
C PRO A 623 40.40 17.54 -12.31
N PHE A 624 39.26 17.36 -12.98
CA PHE A 624 37.95 17.62 -12.40
C PHE A 624 37.68 16.76 -11.15
N THR A 625 38.28 15.57 -11.08
CA THR A 625 38.21 14.67 -9.92
C THR A 625 38.56 15.37 -8.61
N ARG A 626 39.62 16.18 -8.61
CA ARG A 626 40.06 16.91 -7.42
C ARG A 626 39.01 17.88 -6.88
N VAL A 627 38.17 18.45 -7.75
CA VAL A 627 37.13 19.40 -7.37
C VAL A 627 36.04 18.69 -6.58
N TYR A 628 35.42 17.66 -7.15
CA TYR A 628 34.31 17.01 -6.49
C TYR A 628 34.76 16.18 -5.29
N LEU A 629 35.95 15.56 -5.30
CA LEU A 629 36.48 14.82 -4.13
C LEU A 629 36.61 15.72 -2.90
N LYS A 630 36.98 16.99 -3.09
CA LYS A 630 37.04 17.97 -2.00
C LYS A 630 35.65 18.25 -1.40
N GLU A 631 34.63 18.34 -2.24
CA GLU A 631 33.26 18.64 -1.79
C GLU A 631 32.56 17.41 -1.18
N ILE A 632 32.97 16.18 -1.53
CA ILE A 632 32.42 14.96 -0.91
C ILE A 632 32.57 15.00 0.61
N GLY A 633 33.71 15.46 1.15
CA GLY A 633 33.90 15.56 2.61
C GLY A 633 32.94 16.53 3.33
N THR A 634 32.12 17.30 2.61
CA THR A 634 31.11 18.19 3.20
C THR A 634 29.73 17.56 3.35
N ILE A 635 29.50 16.40 2.72
CA ILE A 635 28.22 15.67 2.73
C ILE A 635 28.27 14.33 3.48
N LEU A 636 29.47 13.89 3.88
CA LEU A 636 29.72 12.67 4.68
C LEU A 636 29.94 13.05 6.14
#